data_AF-A0A812MJB6-F1
#
_entry.id   AF-A0A812MJB6-F1
#
_cell.length_a   1.000
_cell.length_b   1.000
_cell.length_c   1.000
_cell.angle_alpha   90.00
_cell.angle_beta   90.00
_cell.angle_gamma   90.00
#
_symmetry.space_group_name_H-M   'P 1'
#
loop_
_entity.id
_entity.type
_entity.pdbx_description
1 polymer ?
#
loop_
_entity_poly.entity_id
_entity_poly.type
_entity_poly.pdbx_seq_one_letter_code
_entity_poly.pdbx_strand_id
1 'polypeptide(L)'
;MSEMVAMQGPCKKLTWKPGAGGVAEGLRRCALCCLSWPEQLCCPWPAEEQEQFAPPSQLPALCLPCDQLVRRRPSAQETGLSVLARGGAAALGAAAAHLSDGEQEFQSVLSQKVFDLGEGRSALLLSLASRAAVARALRLGVPGCAVDYLPDAEEQASSYTVTVAPAVLDLRHSAPAQQSADALGAWLAGAGCAVLRCHGHCVELGDAESRLRALALNGAGWQGHVMKVRDAQPPGPMAPAPLRRLQLHWLRALRGLCPAPKRLICAFLGEAPVMVPHDATSIQEALAMSPAEVIITSGTYRLAEGLRLRSRVRLRGQGGATLELCAPIEVQSEFGAELANLEMVGCCSSGCAADSGDRCPNCPRSLVRILGSHLVALGRGLVGSLGAFGCCSWGKAEVVLDRCTLRGGHHALDIRGGCGVRSRAGKQVAGLQESEECPPVPLGFDLGAWLARCRAHGAHGVPKVEPQGFRPWSPEIWQVLVQTHVRMIDCDVSDAGMEAINLWRGARLHLQHCRLQNCGQGISASLYESRARLADFEPFQEPYDLVIEGCQFADFGRHDWSSAVSLGRFATTGFYRESALTKKCVAGGDLRLRACFVGNTVRNCHAGLLASECALEAKGNRFESIQFGAFQLFNGSAVLEENELVNCAVAVSIRAGPRDRTPGASTCQLRANTLRSCDVGLKACSVQGSLLQCDSQAERFLDNGDGLLVQGSGAQLRLSRCHIARCQRGGASVAKEGRLELDSCDLLDNGRGVVVAGGSSANVQRCCFQGNTGWAIRLEPTPSVGAGDPEVTSITENVFGTHLRGNAGRKRIRVDARDQAAVVAGNTQADGEAVDAVMPGKMPRRGDLEAVVAEFGSLSMA
;
A
#
# COMPACT_ATOMS: atom_id res chain seq x y z
N MET A 1 10.46 36.18 -41.56
CA MET A 1 9.79 35.37 -42.61
C MET A 1 8.70 34.58 -41.90
N SER A 2 7.59 35.26 -41.64
CA SER A 2 6.32 35.29 -42.43
C SER A 2 5.36 34.25 -41.84
N GLU A 3 4.60 34.66 -40.82
CA GLU A 3 3.21 35.17 -40.93
C GLU A 3 2.20 34.03 -41.14
N MET A 4 1.44 33.71 -40.09
CA MET A 4 0.02 33.40 -40.24
C MET A 4 -0.75 33.96 -39.04
N VAL A 5 -1.67 34.85 -39.38
CA VAL A 5 -2.45 35.74 -38.52
C VAL A 5 -3.69 35.04 -37.98
N ALA A 6 -4.08 35.52 -36.81
CA ALA A 6 -5.27 35.29 -36.01
C ALA A 6 -6.60 35.02 -36.73
N MET A 7 -7.38 34.11 -36.13
CA MET A 7 -8.83 34.27 -35.95
C MET A 7 -9.23 33.75 -34.57
N GLN A 8 -9.35 34.66 -33.59
CA GLN A 8 -10.10 34.43 -32.35
C GLN A 8 -11.35 35.30 -32.39
N GLY A 9 -12.51 34.67 -32.65
CA GLY A 9 -13.82 35.23 -32.38
C GLY A 9 -14.32 34.76 -31.01
N PRO A 10 -14.99 35.62 -30.21
CA PRO A 10 -15.49 35.23 -28.90
C PRO A 10 -16.72 34.33 -29.06
N CYS A 11 -16.58 33.05 -28.69
CA CYS A 11 -17.71 32.12 -28.63
C CYS A 11 -18.62 32.52 -27.46
N LYS A 12 -19.76 33.15 -27.78
CA LYS A 12 -20.81 33.51 -26.84
C LYS A 12 -21.29 32.26 -26.09
N LYS A 13 -21.23 32.32 -24.75
CA LYS A 13 -21.83 31.34 -23.84
C LYS A 13 -23.34 31.23 -24.10
N LEU A 14 -23.76 30.17 -24.77
CA LEU A 14 -25.12 29.65 -24.70
C LEU A 14 -25.30 28.96 -23.34
N THR A 15 -25.92 29.66 -22.40
CA THR A 15 -26.41 29.08 -21.16
C THR A 15 -27.68 28.29 -21.45
N TRP A 16 -27.60 26.97 -21.43
CA TRP A 16 -28.77 26.09 -21.49
C TRP A 16 -29.34 25.93 -20.07
N LYS A 17 -30.58 26.40 -19.86
CA LYS A 17 -31.40 26.12 -18.68
C LYS A 17 -32.37 24.98 -19.02
N PRO A 18 -32.39 23.85 -18.32
CA PRO A 18 -33.48 22.90 -18.47
C PRO A 18 -34.67 23.42 -17.65
N GLY A 19 -35.70 23.88 -18.36
CA GLY A 19 -37.01 24.20 -17.82
C GLY A 19 -37.80 22.92 -17.52
N ALA A 20 -38.66 23.03 -16.50
CA ALA A 20 -39.73 22.10 -16.22
C ALA A 20 -40.72 22.03 -17.39
N GLY A 21 -41.19 20.83 -17.72
CA GLY A 21 -42.24 20.58 -18.71
C GLY A 21 -42.08 19.19 -19.31
N GLY A 22 -43.04 18.32 -19.02
CA GLY A 22 -42.87 16.86 -19.09
C GLY A 22 -43.03 16.24 -20.47
N VAL A 23 -42.60 14.98 -20.55
CA VAL A 23 -43.12 13.97 -21.47
C VAL A 23 -43.16 12.67 -20.68
N ALA A 24 -44.35 12.38 -20.14
CA ALA A 24 -44.80 11.02 -19.93
C ALA A 24 -44.79 10.29 -21.28
N GLU A 25 -44.77 8.95 -21.25
CA GLU A 25 -44.90 8.06 -22.42
C GLU A 25 -43.56 7.58 -23.02
N GLY A 26 -42.93 6.65 -22.28
CA GLY A 26 -41.76 5.95 -22.76
C GLY A 26 -41.31 4.82 -21.83
N LEU A 27 -42.25 4.06 -21.23
CA LEU A 27 -41.98 2.79 -20.53
C LEU A 27 -43.32 2.05 -20.26
N ARG A 28 -44.05 1.75 -21.34
CA ARG A 28 -45.11 0.74 -21.40
C ARG A 28 -44.92 -0.07 -22.67
N ARG A 29 -44.12 -1.13 -22.60
CA ARG A 29 -44.14 -2.31 -23.50
C ARG A 29 -43.01 -3.28 -23.11
N CYS A 30 -43.35 -4.27 -22.29
CA CYS A 30 -42.88 -5.67 -22.36
C CYS A 30 -43.32 -6.38 -21.06
N ALA A 31 -44.62 -6.58 -20.93
CA ALA A 31 -45.21 -7.55 -20.01
C ALA A 31 -46.60 -7.89 -20.54
N LEU A 32 -46.69 -8.99 -21.31
CA LEU A 32 -47.89 -9.81 -21.55
C LEU A 32 -47.57 -10.84 -22.64
N CYS A 33 -47.37 -12.10 -22.22
CA CYS A 33 -47.86 -13.29 -22.91
C CYS A 33 -47.76 -14.51 -21.96
N CYS A 34 -48.93 -15.10 -21.66
CA CYS A 34 -49.20 -16.47 -21.17
C CYS A 34 -48.79 -16.77 -19.69
N LEU A 35 -49.65 -16.79 -18.66
CA LEU A 35 -50.93 -17.46 -18.37
C LEU A 35 -50.92 -19.01 -18.47
N SER A 36 -50.88 -19.67 -17.31
CA SER A 36 -51.78 -20.78 -16.93
C SER A 36 -51.78 -21.01 -15.40
N TRP A 37 -52.96 -20.84 -14.80
CA TRP A 37 -53.47 -21.13 -13.43
C TRP A 37 -53.47 -22.64 -13.04
N PRO A 38 -54.05 -23.10 -11.88
CA PRO A 38 -54.69 -22.42 -10.72
C PRO A 38 -54.19 -22.91 -9.32
N GLU A 39 -54.16 -22.07 -8.27
CA GLU A 39 -55.13 -21.84 -7.17
C GLU A 39 -55.01 -22.74 -5.91
N GLN A 40 -55.43 -22.14 -4.78
CA GLN A 40 -55.82 -22.69 -3.45
C GLN A 40 -54.69 -22.86 -2.40
N LEU A 41 -54.77 -22.38 -1.15
CA LEU A 41 -55.86 -21.87 -0.32
C LEU A 41 -55.30 -20.98 0.82
N CYS A 42 -56.12 -20.04 1.29
CA CYS A 42 -55.91 -19.16 2.44
C CYS A 42 -55.94 -19.91 3.79
N CYS A 43 -55.13 -19.49 4.77
CA CYS A 43 -55.58 -18.89 6.03
C CYS A 43 -54.39 -18.58 6.99
N PRO A 44 -54.46 -17.48 7.77
CA PRO A 44 -53.47 -17.08 8.78
C PRO A 44 -53.87 -17.56 10.19
N TRP A 45 -52.91 -17.85 11.10
CA TRP A 45 -52.81 -17.41 12.52
C TRP A 45 -51.65 -18.10 13.31
N PRO A 46 -51.35 -17.76 14.60
CA PRO A 46 -50.08 -17.17 15.06
C PRO A 46 -49.13 -18.10 15.83
N ALA A 47 -48.04 -17.50 16.31
CA ALA A 47 -47.09 -18.00 17.28
C ALA A 47 -47.72 -18.47 18.60
N GLU A 48 -47.29 -19.63 19.12
CA GLU A 48 -46.55 -19.84 20.38
C GLU A 48 -46.34 -21.34 20.64
N GLU A 49 -45.21 -21.66 21.29
CA GLU A 49 -44.85 -22.90 22.00
C GLU A 49 -44.93 -24.27 21.28
N GLN A 50 -43.76 -24.84 20.94
CA GLN A 50 -43.48 -26.27 21.12
C GLN A 50 -41.97 -26.56 21.10
N GLU A 51 -41.36 -26.56 22.30
CA GLU A 51 -40.24 -27.45 22.58
C GLU A 51 -40.77 -28.89 22.58
N GLN A 52 -40.24 -29.76 21.71
CA GLN A 52 -39.93 -31.19 21.96
C GLN A 52 -39.65 -31.94 20.64
N PHE A 53 -38.46 -32.55 20.57
CA PHE A 53 -38.05 -33.72 19.77
C PHE A 53 -38.56 -33.88 18.32
N ALA A 54 -37.70 -33.60 17.34
CA ALA A 54 -37.77 -34.18 15.99
C ALA A 54 -36.88 -35.45 15.90
N PRO A 55 -37.32 -36.53 15.22
CA PRO A 55 -36.66 -37.84 15.21
C PRO A 55 -35.38 -37.89 14.33
N PRO A 56 -34.46 -38.87 14.57
CA PRO A 56 -33.25 -39.04 13.79
C PRO A 56 -33.55 -39.86 12.52
N SER A 57 -34.15 -39.24 11.50
CA SER A 57 -34.39 -39.92 10.22
C SER A 57 -34.07 -39.03 9.02
N GLN A 58 -32.84 -38.51 8.97
CA GLN A 58 -32.19 -38.10 7.74
C GLN A 58 -30.68 -37.90 7.97
N LEU A 59 -29.93 -39.00 7.94
CA LEU A 59 -28.49 -38.94 7.74
C LEU A 59 -28.22 -38.38 6.33
N PRO A 60 -27.34 -37.37 6.13
CA PRO A 60 -27.00 -36.91 4.79
C PRO A 60 -26.24 -38.02 4.06
N ALA A 61 -26.71 -38.34 2.85
CA ALA A 61 -26.13 -39.37 1.98
C ALA A 61 -24.65 -39.08 1.66
N LEU A 62 -23.86 -40.15 1.46
CA LEU A 62 -22.52 -40.08 0.89
C LEU A 62 -22.54 -39.30 -0.44
N CYS A 63 -21.51 -38.51 -0.71
CA CYS A 63 -21.43 -37.80 -1.99
C CYS A 63 -21.23 -38.78 -3.16
N LEU A 64 -21.71 -38.39 -4.34
CA LEU A 64 -21.73 -39.22 -5.56
C LEU A 64 -20.38 -39.90 -5.91
N PRO A 65 -19.20 -39.27 -5.73
CA PRO A 65 -17.91 -39.93 -5.98
C PRO A 65 -17.57 -41.03 -4.97
N CYS A 66 -17.86 -40.82 -3.68
CA CYS A 66 -17.70 -41.85 -2.64
C CYS A 66 -18.73 -42.97 -2.80
N ASP A 67 -19.92 -42.65 -3.29
CA ASP A 67 -20.90 -43.67 -3.65
C ASP A 67 -20.44 -44.48 -4.88
N GLN A 68 -19.86 -43.83 -5.90
CA GLN A 68 -19.36 -44.49 -7.11
C GLN A 68 -18.11 -45.34 -6.89
N LEU A 69 -17.13 -44.88 -6.10
CA LEU A 69 -15.90 -45.62 -5.81
C LEU A 69 -16.19 -46.91 -5.02
N VAL A 70 -17.26 -46.89 -4.22
CA VAL A 70 -17.66 -48.04 -3.41
C VAL A 70 -18.77 -48.88 -4.10
N ARG A 71 -19.52 -48.33 -5.08
CA ARG A 71 -20.41 -49.10 -5.99
C ARG A 71 -19.66 -49.89 -7.06
N ARG A 72 -18.41 -49.54 -7.37
CA ARG A 72 -17.56 -50.30 -8.32
C ARG A 72 -17.01 -51.62 -7.75
N ARG A 73 -17.32 -51.97 -6.50
CA ARG A 73 -17.03 -53.31 -5.98
C ARG A 73 -18.06 -54.33 -6.52
N PRO A 74 -17.63 -55.43 -7.15
CA PRO A 74 -18.53 -56.55 -7.41
C PRO A 74 -19.04 -57.10 -6.08
N SER A 75 -20.32 -57.46 -6.03
CA SER A 75 -21.08 -57.84 -4.84
C SER A 75 -20.74 -59.23 -4.29
N ALA A 76 -19.46 -59.58 -4.20
CA ALA A 76 -19.02 -60.86 -3.66
C ALA A 76 -18.04 -60.61 -2.50
N GLN A 77 -18.49 -61.06 -1.31
CA GLN A 77 -17.85 -60.99 0.01
C GLN A 77 -17.84 -59.60 0.69
N GLU A 78 -18.59 -59.53 1.80
CA GLU A 78 -18.57 -58.45 2.79
C GLU A 78 -17.21 -58.43 3.51
N THR A 79 -16.16 -57.92 2.87
CA THR A 79 -14.94 -57.56 3.59
C THR A 79 -15.17 -56.23 4.32
N GLY A 80 -15.03 -56.26 5.65
CA GLY A 80 -15.20 -55.08 6.51
C GLY A 80 -14.31 -53.91 6.12
N LEU A 81 -14.79 -52.68 6.29
CA LEU A 81 -14.00 -51.47 6.02
C LEU A 81 -13.07 -51.17 7.20
N SER A 82 -11.78 -51.03 6.93
CA SER A 82 -10.77 -50.83 7.97
C SER A 82 -10.46 -49.35 8.22
N VAL A 83 -10.51 -48.94 9.49
CA VAL A 83 -10.16 -47.60 9.97
C VAL A 83 -9.08 -47.71 11.05
N LEU A 84 -8.06 -46.86 10.97
CA LEU A 84 -6.94 -46.84 11.90
C LEU A 84 -6.94 -45.56 12.72
N ALA A 85 -7.25 -45.64 14.01
CA ALA A 85 -7.10 -44.53 14.95
C ALA A 85 -5.72 -44.60 15.64
N ARG A 86 -5.04 -43.48 15.77
CA ARG A 86 -3.72 -43.34 16.41
C ARG A 86 -3.83 -42.39 17.59
N GLY A 87 -3.26 -42.73 18.73
CA GLY A 87 -3.28 -41.88 19.92
C GLY A 87 -2.50 -42.48 21.08
N GLY A 88 -2.43 -41.76 22.21
CA GLY A 88 -1.93 -42.35 23.44
C GLY A 88 -2.83 -43.49 23.92
N ALA A 89 -2.28 -44.48 24.61
CA ALA A 89 -3.02 -45.65 25.09
C ALA A 89 -4.30 -45.29 25.87
N ALA A 90 -4.27 -44.22 26.67
CA ALA A 90 -5.44 -43.72 27.40
C ALA A 90 -6.53 -43.13 26.46
N ALA A 91 -6.13 -42.38 25.43
CA ALA A 91 -7.06 -41.78 24.48
C ALA A 91 -7.72 -42.85 23.59
N LEU A 92 -6.95 -43.87 23.19
CA LEU A 92 -7.48 -45.01 22.44
C LEU A 92 -8.31 -45.97 23.32
N GLY A 93 -7.97 -46.10 24.60
CA GLY A 93 -8.80 -46.81 25.58
C GLY A 93 -10.16 -46.13 25.75
N ALA A 94 -10.18 -44.80 25.85
CA ALA A 94 -11.43 -44.02 25.87
C ALA A 94 -12.20 -44.13 24.55
N ALA A 95 -11.51 -44.14 23.40
CA ALA A 95 -12.13 -44.34 22.09
C ALA A 95 -12.79 -45.72 21.98
N ALA A 96 -12.08 -46.77 22.38
CA ALA A 96 -12.59 -48.13 22.39
C ALA A 96 -13.78 -48.30 23.35
N ALA A 97 -13.70 -47.72 24.56
CA ALA A 97 -14.79 -47.75 25.53
C ALA A 97 -16.03 -47.01 25.01
N HIS A 98 -15.86 -45.81 24.45
CA HIS A 98 -16.97 -45.06 23.83
C HIS A 98 -17.62 -45.78 22.63
N LEU A 99 -16.84 -46.58 21.90
CA LEU A 99 -17.38 -47.42 20.82
C LEU A 99 -18.07 -48.69 21.33
N SER A 100 -17.79 -49.11 22.57
CA SER A 100 -18.32 -50.34 23.17
C SER A 100 -19.57 -50.09 24.03
N ASP A 101 -19.66 -48.95 24.72
CA ASP A 101 -20.76 -48.62 25.66
C ASP A 101 -22.10 -48.25 24.97
N GLY A 102 -22.12 -48.09 23.64
CA GLY A 102 -23.35 -47.86 22.87
C GLY A 102 -24.12 -49.15 22.57
N GLU A 103 -24.64 -49.83 23.60
CA GLU A 103 -25.14 -51.22 23.54
C GLU A 103 -26.30 -51.53 22.55
N GLN A 104 -26.88 -50.56 21.83
CA GLN A 104 -27.91 -50.82 20.82
C GLN A 104 -27.59 -50.35 19.39
N GLU A 105 -26.54 -49.57 19.16
CA GLU A 105 -26.26 -48.99 17.82
C GLU A 105 -24.95 -49.47 17.17
N PHE A 106 -24.16 -50.30 17.86
CA PHE A 106 -22.81 -50.71 17.42
C PHE A 106 -22.64 -52.18 17.00
N GLN A 107 -23.68 -52.82 16.45
CA GLN A 107 -23.53 -54.06 15.63
C GLN A 107 -22.66 -53.87 14.36
N SER A 108 -21.88 -52.79 14.30
CA SER A 108 -21.18 -52.34 13.11
C SER A 108 -19.65 -52.34 13.23
N VAL A 109 -19.10 -52.76 14.37
CA VAL A 109 -17.68 -53.09 14.52
C VAL A 109 -17.55 -54.61 14.37
N LEU A 110 -16.96 -55.07 13.27
CA LEU A 110 -16.72 -56.49 12.97
C LEU A 110 -15.52 -57.03 13.74
N SER A 111 -14.47 -56.23 13.89
CA SER A 111 -13.31 -56.59 14.68
C SER A 111 -12.55 -55.35 15.13
N GLN A 112 -11.86 -55.50 16.25
CA GLN A 112 -10.99 -54.48 16.82
C GLN A 112 -9.62 -55.09 17.08
N LYS A 113 -8.56 -54.42 16.65
CA LYS A 113 -7.18 -54.82 16.94
C LYS A 113 -6.39 -53.63 17.42
N VAL A 114 -5.82 -53.73 18.61
CA VAL A 114 -4.92 -52.70 19.17
C VAL A 114 -3.49 -53.08 18.84
N PHE A 115 -2.74 -52.13 18.29
CA PHE A 115 -1.31 -52.22 18.08
C PHE A 115 -0.60 -51.40 19.14
N ASP A 116 0.31 -52.04 19.89
CA ASP A 116 1.33 -51.33 20.65
C ASP A 116 2.45 -50.95 19.68
N LEU A 117 2.74 -49.65 19.59
CA LEU A 117 3.76 -49.09 18.70
C LEU A 117 5.03 -48.66 19.46
N GLY A 118 5.12 -48.99 20.75
CA GLY A 118 6.23 -48.59 21.61
C GLY A 118 6.21 -47.11 22.01
N GLU A 119 6.99 -46.77 23.04
CA GLU A 119 7.12 -45.39 23.57
C GLU A 119 5.77 -44.76 24.00
N GLY A 120 4.84 -45.58 24.53
CA GLY A 120 3.53 -45.13 24.99
C GLY A 120 2.53 -44.80 23.86
N ARG A 121 2.87 -45.13 22.61
CA ARG A 121 2.00 -44.97 21.44
C ARG A 121 1.21 -46.25 21.19
N SER A 122 -0.04 -46.08 20.79
CA SER A 122 -0.85 -47.20 20.33
C SER A 122 -1.60 -46.80 19.08
N ALA A 123 -2.06 -47.80 18.34
CA ALA A 123 -3.04 -47.61 17.29
C ALA A 123 -4.16 -48.63 17.43
N LEU A 124 -5.33 -48.29 16.92
CA LEU A 124 -6.56 -49.04 17.00
C LEU A 124 -7.08 -49.23 15.59
N LEU A 125 -7.03 -50.46 15.11
CA LEU A 125 -7.68 -50.87 13.88
C LEU A 125 -9.11 -51.32 14.17
N LEU A 126 -10.05 -50.68 13.50
CA LEU A 126 -11.46 -51.00 13.56
C LEU A 126 -11.88 -51.52 12.19
N SER A 127 -12.32 -52.77 12.13
CA SER A 127 -13.03 -53.31 10.96
C SER A 127 -14.50 -53.03 11.15
N LEU A 128 -15.12 -52.34 10.21
CA LEU A 128 -16.49 -51.87 10.32
C LEU A 128 -17.40 -52.54 9.29
N ALA A 129 -18.58 -52.97 9.71
CA ALA A 129 -19.53 -53.75 8.92
C ALA A 129 -20.17 -52.95 7.78
N SER A 130 -20.16 -51.62 7.88
CA SER A 130 -20.83 -50.78 6.89
C SER A 130 -20.19 -49.40 6.75
N ARG A 131 -20.48 -48.74 5.63
CA ARG A 131 -20.06 -47.35 5.36
C ARG A 131 -20.60 -46.36 6.38
N ALA A 132 -21.83 -46.60 6.86
CA ALA A 132 -22.48 -45.75 7.87
C ALA A 132 -21.74 -45.82 9.22
N ALA A 133 -21.09 -46.94 9.51
CA ALA A 133 -20.26 -47.10 10.70
C ALA A 133 -18.94 -46.34 10.58
N VAL A 134 -18.27 -46.39 9.42
CA VAL A 134 -17.05 -45.60 9.14
C VAL A 134 -17.32 -44.10 9.31
N ALA A 135 -18.40 -43.60 8.72
CA ALA A 135 -18.76 -42.18 8.80
C ALA A 135 -19.09 -41.74 10.23
N ARG A 136 -19.64 -42.63 11.06
CA ARG A 136 -19.90 -42.37 12.48
C ARG A 136 -18.62 -42.42 13.31
N ALA A 137 -17.75 -43.40 13.10
CA ALA A 137 -16.45 -43.50 13.78
C ALA A 137 -15.58 -42.24 13.54
N LEU A 138 -15.57 -41.72 12.31
CA LEU A 138 -14.86 -40.48 11.98
C LEU A 138 -15.46 -39.23 12.65
N ARG A 139 -16.76 -39.23 12.98
CA ARG A 139 -17.45 -38.11 13.65
C ARG A 139 -17.27 -38.11 15.16
N LEU A 140 -17.00 -39.26 15.77
CA LEU A 140 -16.82 -39.39 17.22
C LEU A 140 -15.51 -38.77 17.73
N GLY A 141 -14.59 -38.38 16.82
CA GLY A 141 -13.51 -37.42 17.05
C GLY A 141 -12.98 -37.36 18.48
N VAL A 142 -12.30 -38.42 18.92
CA VAL A 142 -11.75 -38.48 20.28
C VAL A 142 -10.59 -37.47 20.38
N PRO A 143 -10.62 -36.51 21.31
CA PRO A 143 -9.54 -35.55 21.49
C PRO A 143 -8.20 -36.27 21.67
N GLY A 144 -7.21 -35.91 20.86
CA GLY A 144 -5.89 -36.54 20.89
C GLY A 144 -5.74 -37.83 20.06
N CYS A 145 -6.75 -38.20 19.25
CA CYS A 145 -6.65 -39.29 18.28
C CYS A 145 -6.67 -38.79 16.83
N ALA A 146 -5.83 -39.36 15.96
CA ALA A 146 -5.85 -39.14 14.52
C ALA A 146 -6.37 -40.39 13.80
N VAL A 147 -7.38 -40.26 12.93
CA VAL A 147 -8.06 -41.40 12.29
C VAL A 147 -7.79 -41.44 10.79
N ASP A 148 -7.16 -42.51 10.31
CA ASP A 148 -6.88 -42.76 8.90
C ASP A 148 -7.80 -43.87 8.34
N TYR A 149 -8.25 -43.71 7.10
CA TYR A 149 -8.88 -44.80 6.36
C TYR A 149 -7.80 -45.67 5.70
N LEU A 150 -7.86 -46.98 5.89
CA LEU A 150 -6.91 -47.91 5.28
C LEU A 150 -7.53 -48.61 4.08
N PRO A 151 -6.88 -48.60 2.90
CA PRO A 151 -7.24 -49.52 1.84
C PRO A 151 -6.93 -50.95 2.27
N ASP A 152 -7.84 -51.88 1.98
CA ASP A 152 -7.66 -53.32 2.23
C ASP A 152 -6.29 -53.74 1.69
N ALA A 153 -5.51 -54.45 2.52
CA ALA A 153 -4.30 -55.10 2.04
C ALA A 153 -4.72 -56.22 1.07
N GLU A 154 -4.01 -56.40 -0.04
CA GLU A 154 -4.08 -57.69 -0.71
C GLU A 154 -3.43 -58.71 0.24
N GLU A 155 -4.24 -59.57 0.87
CA GLU A 155 -3.78 -60.58 1.84
C GLU A 155 -2.71 -61.54 1.28
N GLN A 156 -2.45 -61.50 -0.03
CA GLN A 156 -1.52 -62.38 -0.74
C GLN A 156 -0.10 -61.80 -0.93
N ALA A 157 0.19 -60.57 -0.52
CA ALA A 157 1.55 -60.03 -0.64
C ALA A 157 2.50 -60.64 0.43
N SER A 158 3.57 -61.29 -0.02
CA SER A 158 4.58 -61.93 0.84
C SER A 158 5.55 -60.95 1.51
N SER A 159 5.64 -59.70 1.01
CA SER A 159 6.41 -58.63 1.66
C SER A 159 5.94 -57.24 1.21
N TYR A 160 6.28 -56.22 2.00
CA TYR A 160 5.90 -54.82 1.77
C TYR A 160 7.13 -53.92 1.86
N THR A 161 7.19 -52.84 1.11
CA THR A 161 8.30 -51.88 1.15
C THR A 161 7.85 -50.54 1.73
N VAL A 162 8.51 -50.10 2.79
CA VAL A 162 8.40 -48.75 3.37
C VAL A 162 9.48 -47.88 2.76
N THR A 163 9.09 -46.78 2.13
CA THR A 163 10.00 -45.77 1.59
C THR A 163 9.80 -44.47 2.34
N VAL A 164 10.88 -43.79 2.71
CA VAL A 164 10.80 -42.58 3.53
C VAL A 164 11.38 -41.38 2.80
N ALA A 165 10.67 -40.26 2.82
CA ALA A 165 11.06 -39.03 2.14
C ALA A 165 11.09 -37.85 3.13
N PRO A 166 12.10 -36.96 3.08
CA PRO A 166 12.14 -35.77 3.93
C PRO A 166 10.94 -34.85 3.63
N ALA A 167 10.29 -34.34 4.68
CA ALA A 167 9.13 -33.44 4.55
C ALA A 167 9.53 -32.02 4.13
N VAL A 168 10.79 -31.64 4.33
CA VAL A 168 11.35 -30.34 3.93
C VAL A 168 12.55 -30.60 3.01
N LEU A 169 12.50 -30.04 1.80
CA LEU A 169 13.60 -30.02 0.83
C LEU A 169 14.68 -29.03 1.29
N ASP A 170 15.37 -29.31 2.40
CA ASP A 170 16.58 -28.58 2.75
C ASP A 170 17.80 -29.37 2.25
N LEU A 171 18.20 -29.06 1.01
CA LEU A 171 19.22 -29.79 0.24
C LEU A 171 20.65 -29.68 0.79
N ARG A 172 20.86 -29.11 1.99
CA ARG A 172 22.21 -28.73 2.46
C ARG A 172 22.83 -29.66 3.50
N HIS A 173 22.06 -30.57 4.11
CA HIS A 173 22.59 -31.47 5.14
C HIS A 173 22.11 -32.92 4.96
N SER A 174 22.59 -33.60 3.91
CA SER A 174 22.44 -35.05 3.80
C SER A 174 23.57 -35.76 4.56
N ALA A 175 23.26 -36.29 5.74
CA ALA A 175 24.06 -37.32 6.41
C ALA A 175 24.15 -38.60 5.53
N PRO A 176 25.16 -39.48 5.71
CA PRO A 176 25.33 -40.66 4.86
C PRO A 176 24.09 -41.57 4.88
N ALA A 177 23.55 -41.87 3.69
CA ALA A 177 22.29 -42.60 3.47
C ALA A 177 22.19 -43.95 4.22
N GLN A 178 23.32 -44.60 4.48
CA GLN A 178 23.39 -45.88 5.20
C GLN A 178 22.93 -45.76 6.67
N GLN A 179 23.32 -44.70 7.37
CA GLN A 179 22.93 -44.51 8.78
C GLN A 179 21.43 -44.26 8.95
N SER A 180 20.75 -43.78 7.90
CA SER A 180 19.31 -43.54 7.93
C SER A 180 18.48 -44.82 7.79
N ALA A 181 19.01 -45.83 7.07
CA ALA A 181 18.32 -47.11 6.82
C ALA A 181 18.23 -47.95 8.09
N ASP A 182 19.35 -48.09 8.79
CA ASP A 182 19.46 -48.92 9.99
C ASP A 182 18.69 -48.28 11.16
N ALA A 183 18.73 -46.96 11.28
CA ALA A 183 17.93 -46.22 12.26
C ALA A 183 16.42 -46.35 11.99
N LEU A 184 16.00 -46.30 10.72
CA LEU A 184 14.61 -46.53 10.33
C LEU A 184 14.17 -47.97 10.61
N GLY A 185 15.02 -48.95 10.25
CA GLY A 185 14.78 -50.36 10.53
C GLY A 185 14.64 -50.64 12.03
N ALA A 186 15.54 -50.10 12.85
CA ALA A 186 15.49 -50.22 14.31
C ALA A 186 14.24 -49.54 14.89
N TRP A 187 13.84 -48.39 14.35
CA TRP A 187 12.62 -47.70 14.78
C TRP A 187 11.35 -48.49 14.45
N LEU A 188 11.24 -49.03 13.23
CA LEU A 188 10.12 -49.89 12.82
C LEU A 188 10.09 -51.20 13.63
N ALA A 189 11.26 -51.81 13.88
CA ALA A 189 11.37 -53.00 14.73
C ALA A 189 10.96 -52.70 16.18
N GLY A 190 11.28 -51.53 16.71
CA GLY A 190 10.84 -51.06 18.03
C GLY A 190 9.32 -50.92 18.17
N ALA A 191 8.59 -50.75 17.06
CA ALA A 191 7.12 -50.79 17.02
C ALA A 191 6.56 -52.19 16.71
N GLY A 192 7.41 -53.22 16.74
CA GLY A 192 7.03 -54.61 16.49
C GLY A 192 6.84 -54.96 15.01
N CYS A 193 7.45 -54.23 14.08
CA CYS A 193 7.44 -54.60 12.66
C CYS A 193 8.51 -55.68 12.38
N ALA A 194 8.15 -56.73 11.64
CA ALA A 194 9.06 -57.73 11.10
C ALA A 194 9.84 -57.15 9.91
N VAL A 195 10.98 -56.51 10.19
CA VAL A 195 11.86 -55.93 9.17
C VAL A 195 12.72 -57.03 8.52
N LEU A 196 12.55 -57.26 7.23
CA LEU A 196 13.29 -58.25 6.45
C LEU A 196 14.63 -57.70 5.94
N ARG A 197 14.63 -56.49 5.36
CA ARG A 197 15.80 -55.87 4.73
C ARG A 197 15.75 -54.35 4.83
N CYS A 198 16.91 -53.72 5.01
CA CYS A 198 17.07 -52.27 4.94
C CYS A 198 18.02 -51.92 3.79
N HIS A 199 17.59 -51.04 2.88
CA HIS A 199 18.42 -50.55 1.78
C HIS A 199 18.18 -49.06 1.52
N GLY A 200 19.11 -48.21 1.98
CA GLY A 200 18.98 -46.75 1.87
C GLY A 200 17.71 -46.24 2.56
N HIS A 201 16.86 -45.49 1.86
CA HIS A 201 15.59 -45.01 2.42
C HIS A 201 14.42 -46.01 2.28
N CYS A 202 14.71 -47.29 2.05
CA CYS A 202 13.72 -48.35 1.85
C CYS A 202 13.88 -49.45 2.91
N VAL A 203 12.78 -49.88 3.53
CA VAL A 203 12.73 -51.01 4.47
C VAL A 203 11.69 -52.01 4.00
N GLU A 204 12.08 -53.27 3.83
CA GLU A 204 11.20 -54.37 3.49
C GLU A 204 10.63 -55.00 4.78
N LEU A 205 9.31 -55.21 4.81
CA LEU A 205 8.55 -55.78 5.91
C LEU A 205 8.00 -57.15 5.52
N GLY A 206 7.99 -58.08 6.46
CA GLY A 206 7.72 -59.50 6.19
C GLY A 206 6.26 -59.92 6.25
N ASP A 207 5.37 -59.07 6.75
CA ASP A 207 3.96 -59.42 6.92
C ASP A 207 3.02 -58.21 6.87
N ALA A 208 1.73 -58.49 6.70
CA ALA A 208 0.68 -57.49 6.60
C ALA A 208 0.47 -56.71 7.91
N GLU A 209 0.74 -57.34 9.06
CA GLU A 209 0.64 -56.69 10.37
C GLU A 209 1.70 -55.60 10.55
N SER A 210 2.92 -55.87 10.11
CA SER A 210 4.04 -54.94 10.09
C SER A 210 3.75 -53.76 9.17
N ARG A 211 3.09 -53.98 8.03
CA ARG A 211 2.59 -52.88 7.16
C ARG A 211 1.61 -51.98 7.92
N LEU A 212 0.67 -52.55 8.68
CA LEU A 212 -0.31 -51.78 9.43
C LEU A 212 0.35 -50.98 10.55
N ARG A 213 1.31 -51.57 11.28
CA ARG A 213 2.14 -50.88 12.28
C ARG A 213 2.96 -49.74 11.67
N ALA A 214 3.58 -49.96 10.52
CA ALA A 214 4.33 -48.94 9.80
C ALA A 214 3.43 -47.79 9.28
N LEU A 215 2.21 -48.10 8.82
CA LEU A 215 1.22 -47.08 8.44
C LEU A 215 0.73 -46.30 9.66
N ALA A 216 0.54 -46.96 10.80
CA ALA A 216 0.15 -46.32 12.07
C ALA A 216 1.21 -45.35 12.59
N LEU A 217 2.48 -45.60 12.26
CA LEU A 217 3.60 -44.73 12.58
C LEU A 217 3.75 -43.53 11.63
N ASN A 218 3.00 -43.49 10.52
CA ASN A 218 3.02 -42.35 9.62
C ASN A 218 2.51 -41.10 10.36
N GLY A 219 3.22 -39.98 10.26
CA GLY A 219 2.90 -38.75 11.01
C GLY A 219 3.45 -38.69 12.45
N ALA A 220 3.99 -39.78 13.00
CA ALA A 220 4.58 -39.80 14.35
C ALA A 220 6.02 -39.23 14.43
N GLY A 221 6.49 -38.55 13.37
CA GLY A 221 7.71 -37.74 13.38
C GLY A 221 9.01 -38.54 13.46
N TRP A 222 9.32 -39.38 12.47
CA TRP A 222 10.72 -39.76 12.25
C TRP A 222 11.45 -38.60 11.58
N GLN A 223 12.06 -37.72 12.40
CA GLN A 223 12.91 -36.59 11.98
C GLN A 223 12.30 -35.73 10.83
N GLY A 224 10.99 -35.47 10.86
CA GLY A 224 10.34 -34.70 9.80
C GLY A 224 10.34 -35.40 8.43
N HIS A 225 10.21 -36.72 8.38
CA HIS A 225 10.03 -37.47 7.15
C HIS A 225 8.61 -38.07 7.03
N VAL A 226 8.13 -38.25 5.79
CA VAL A 226 6.86 -38.90 5.46
C VAL A 226 7.11 -40.32 4.97
N MET A 227 6.34 -41.28 5.47
CA MET A 227 6.46 -42.68 5.08
C MET A 227 5.46 -43.05 3.99
N LYS A 228 5.91 -43.87 3.04
CA LYS A 228 5.07 -44.48 2.02
C LYS A 228 5.29 -46.00 2.03
N VAL A 229 4.26 -46.73 2.42
CA VAL A 229 4.23 -48.19 2.38
C VAL A 229 3.60 -48.65 1.07
N ARG A 230 4.24 -49.58 0.37
CA ARG A 230 3.73 -50.20 -0.88
C ARG A 230 3.92 -51.71 -0.80
N ASP A 231 3.21 -52.44 -1.63
CA ASP A 231 3.46 -53.87 -1.83
C ASP A 231 4.81 -54.03 -2.55
N ALA A 232 5.60 -55.03 -2.15
CA ALA A 232 6.89 -55.28 -2.78
C ALA A 232 6.66 -55.79 -4.21
N GLN A 233 6.84 -54.91 -5.20
CA GLN A 233 6.92 -55.37 -6.59
C GLN A 233 8.24 -56.12 -6.82
N PRO A 234 8.26 -57.16 -7.67
CA PRO A 234 9.52 -57.79 -8.07
C PRO A 234 10.47 -56.74 -8.65
N PRO A 235 11.79 -56.89 -8.45
CA PRO A 235 12.77 -55.83 -8.68
C PRO A 235 12.90 -55.48 -10.17
N GLY A 236 12.06 -54.56 -10.63
CA GLY A 236 12.28 -53.81 -11.87
C GLY A 236 13.18 -52.60 -11.61
N PRO A 237 13.96 -52.13 -12.61
CA PRO A 237 14.87 -50.99 -12.44
C PRO A 237 14.07 -49.74 -12.04
N MET A 238 14.20 -49.36 -10.77
CA MET A 238 13.65 -48.14 -10.20
C MET A 238 14.38 -46.93 -10.81
N ALA A 239 13.79 -46.33 -11.84
CA ALA A 239 14.10 -44.94 -12.16
C ALA A 239 13.62 -44.05 -10.99
N PRO A 240 14.42 -43.10 -10.49
CA PRO A 240 13.99 -42.16 -9.47
C PRO A 240 12.90 -41.26 -10.07
N ALA A 241 11.63 -41.60 -9.85
CA ALA A 241 10.52 -40.74 -10.22
C ALA A 241 10.59 -39.48 -9.34
N PRO A 242 10.76 -38.28 -9.89
CA PRO A 242 10.90 -37.08 -9.09
C PRO A 242 9.60 -36.83 -8.31
N LEU A 243 9.76 -36.56 -7.01
CA LEU A 243 8.73 -36.26 -6.00
C LEU A 243 7.73 -35.15 -6.38
N ARG A 244 7.91 -34.47 -7.51
CA ARG A 244 6.96 -33.50 -8.10
C ARG A 244 5.53 -34.04 -8.26
N ARG A 245 5.35 -35.36 -8.42
CA ARG A 245 4.00 -35.92 -8.63
C ARG A 245 3.13 -35.95 -7.38
N LEU A 246 3.70 -36.06 -6.18
CA LEU A 246 2.89 -36.27 -4.96
C LEU A 246 2.17 -35.00 -4.50
N GLN A 247 2.70 -33.80 -4.73
CA GLN A 247 2.06 -32.54 -4.32
C GLN A 247 0.92 -32.12 -5.28
N LEU A 248 1.05 -32.40 -6.58
CA LEU A 248 0.01 -32.17 -7.61
C LEU A 248 -1.20 -33.10 -7.50
N HIS A 249 -1.04 -34.29 -6.88
CA HIS A 249 -2.12 -35.26 -6.76
C HIS A 249 -3.17 -34.87 -5.71
N TRP A 250 -2.85 -34.01 -4.72
CA TRP A 250 -3.77 -33.65 -3.65
C TRP A 250 -4.96 -32.83 -4.13
N LEU A 251 -4.74 -31.74 -4.88
CA LEU A 251 -5.87 -30.95 -5.41
C LEU A 251 -6.77 -31.80 -6.33
N ARG A 252 -6.19 -32.71 -7.12
CA ARG A 252 -6.97 -33.64 -7.96
C ARG A 252 -7.75 -34.66 -7.13
N ALA A 253 -7.15 -35.23 -6.09
CA ALA A 253 -7.80 -36.18 -5.18
C ALA A 253 -8.88 -35.50 -4.32
N LEU A 254 -8.66 -34.25 -3.93
CA LEU A 254 -9.60 -33.46 -3.14
C LEU A 254 -10.69 -32.83 -4.00
N ARG A 255 -10.53 -32.72 -5.33
CA ARG A 255 -11.46 -32.01 -6.23
C ARG A 255 -12.91 -32.46 -6.05
N GLY A 256 -13.15 -33.75 -5.82
CA GLY A 256 -14.48 -34.34 -5.61
C GLY A 256 -15.09 -34.13 -4.22
N LEU A 257 -14.34 -33.56 -3.25
CA LEU A 257 -14.82 -33.29 -1.90
C LEU A 257 -15.50 -31.91 -1.81
N CYS A 258 -16.52 -31.79 -0.97
CA CYS A 258 -17.13 -30.50 -0.66
C CYS A 258 -16.19 -29.64 0.23
N PRO A 259 -16.42 -28.32 0.37
CA PRO A 259 -15.49 -27.41 1.06
C PRO A 259 -15.19 -27.77 2.52
N ALA A 260 -16.16 -28.32 3.26
CA ALA A 260 -15.99 -28.64 4.67
C ALA A 260 -14.95 -29.78 4.91
N PRO A 261 -15.03 -30.95 4.25
CA PRO A 261 -13.98 -31.96 4.28
C PRO A 261 -12.61 -31.46 3.80
N LYS A 262 -12.57 -30.63 2.75
CA LYS A 262 -11.30 -30.04 2.28
C LYS A 262 -10.63 -29.20 3.36
N ARG A 263 -11.41 -28.34 4.04
CA ARG A 263 -10.92 -27.52 5.17
C ARG A 263 -10.47 -28.38 6.34
N LEU A 264 -11.22 -29.43 6.67
CA LEU A 264 -10.84 -30.36 7.73
C LEU A 264 -9.50 -31.03 7.41
N ILE A 265 -9.33 -31.56 6.19
CA ILE A 265 -8.07 -32.16 5.74
C ILE A 265 -6.93 -31.14 5.80
N CYS A 266 -7.15 -29.89 5.39
CA CYS A 266 -6.12 -28.85 5.49
C CYS A 266 -5.76 -28.51 6.93
N ALA A 267 -6.75 -28.43 7.82
CA ALA A 267 -6.51 -28.22 9.24
C ALA A 267 -5.67 -29.34 9.86
N PHE A 268 -5.85 -30.58 9.40
CA PHE A 268 -5.04 -31.73 9.81
C PHE A 268 -3.64 -31.77 9.18
N LEU A 269 -3.48 -31.27 7.95
CA LEU A 269 -2.18 -31.20 7.27
C LEU A 269 -1.30 -30.04 7.77
N GLY A 270 -1.83 -29.17 8.63
CA GLY A 270 -1.11 -28.04 9.20
C GLY A 270 -0.82 -26.93 8.18
N GLU A 271 0.31 -26.23 8.34
CA GLU A 271 0.75 -25.13 7.47
C GLU A 271 1.31 -25.60 6.12
N ALA A 272 0.99 -26.82 5.68
CA ALA A 272 1.50 -27.36 4.43
C ALA A 272 1.07 -26.48 3.23
N PRO A 273 2.01 -26.05 2.36
CA PRO A 273 1.69 -25.21 1.22
C PRO A 273 0.87 -25.98 0.19
N VAL A 274 -0.15 -25.32 -0.37
CA VAL A 274 -0.98 -25.88 -1.44
C VAL A 274 -0.40 -25.47 -2.79
N MET A 275 0.08 -26.44 -3.56
CA MET A 275 0.61 -26.20 -4.91
C MET A 275 -0.51 -26.23 -5.94
N VAL A 276 -0.61 -25.16 -6.74
CA VAL A 276 -1.67 -24.94 -7.72
C VAL A 276 -1.13 -25.13 -9.14
N PRO A 277 -1.58 -26.17 -9.89
CA PRO A 277 -1.24 -26.37 -11.30
C PRO A 277 -1.77 -25.25 -12.19
N HIS A 278 -1.34 -25.25 -13.45
CA HIS A 278 -1.79 -24.31 -14.49
C HIS A 278 -3.27 -24.50 -14.88
N ASP A 279 -4.19 -23.97 -14.07
CA ASP A 279 -5.61 -23.72 -14.38
C ASP A 279 -6.19 -22.67 -13.41
N ALA A 280 -6.94 -21.68 -13.90
CA ALA A 280 -7.41 -20.57 -13.04
C ALA A 280 -8.38 -21.00 -11.93
N THR A 281 -9.21 -22.02 -12.18
CA THR A 281 -10.19 -22.54 -11.22
C THR A 281 -9.52 -23.13 -9.98
N SER A 282 -8.30 -23.66 -10.11
CA SER A 282 -7.62 -24.29 -8.97
C SER A 282 -7.05 -23.28 -7.97
N ILE A 283 -6.76 -22.03 -8.38
CA ILE A 283 -6.36 -20.98 -7.43
C ILE A 283 -7.51 -20.64 -6.49
N GLN A 284 -8.71 -20.44 -7.02
CA GLN A 284 -9.89 -20.15 -6.20
C GLN A 284 -10.28 -21.34 -5.31
N GLU A 285 -10.20 -22.56 -5.84
CA GLU A 285 -10.42 -23.78 -5.05
C GLU A 285 -9.40 -23.91 -3.91
N ALA A 286 -8.11 -23.64 -4.18
CA ALA A 286 -7.07 -23.64 -3.16
C ALA A 286 -7.31 -22.57 -2.10
N LEU A 287 -7.66 -21.34 -2.48
CA LEU A 287 -8.00 -20.29 -1.53
C LEU A 287 -9.23 -20.61 -0.67
N ALA A 288 -10.23 -21.32 -1.22
CA ALA A 288 -11.41 -21.75 -0.48
C ALA A 288 -11.11 -22.79 0.62
N MET A 289 -9.96 -23.46 0.53
CA MET A 289 -9.41 -24.37 1.55
C MET A 289 -8.77 -23.61 2.72
N SER A 290 -8.59 -22.29 2.60
CA SER A 290 -7.94 -21.41 3.59
C SER A 290 -6.52 -21.85 3.99
N PRO A 291 -5.63 -22.19 3.06
CA PRO A 291 -4.25 -22.57 3.39
C PRO A 291 -3.45 -21.36 3.87
N ALA A 292 -2.42 -21.62 4.66
CA ALA A 292 -1.44 -20.59 5.04
C ALA A 292 -0.64 -20.09 3.83
N GLU A 293 -0.27 -21.00 2.92
CA GLU A 293 0.50 -20.72 1.71
C GLU A 293 -0.08 -21.41 0.47
N VAL A 294 -0.12 -20.69 -0.65
CA VAL A 294 -0.48 -21.18 -1.98
C VAL A 294 0.69 -20.93 -2.93
N ILE A 295 1.23 -22.00 -3.52
CA ILE A 295 2.32 -21.93 -4.49
C ILE A 295 1.75 -22.10 -5.89
N ILE A 296 1.79 -21.05 -6.70
CA ILE A 296 1.35 -21.05 -8.09
C ILE A 296 2.49 -21.55 -8.97
N THR A 297 2.28 -22.64 -9.71
CA THR A 297 3.29 -23.15 -10.64
C THR A 297 3.53 -22.19 -11.81
N SER A 298 4.67 -22.30 -12.48
CA SER A 298 4.98 -21.49 -13.67
C SER A 298 3.89 -21.62 -14.76
N GLY A 299 3.55 -20.50 -15.39
CA GLY A 299 2.55 -20.42 -16.46
C GLY A 299 1.64 -19.20 -16.34
N THR A 300 0.81 -18.97 -17.35
CA THR A 300 -0.12 -17.84 -17.42
C THR A 300 -1.54 -18.19 -16.96
N TYR A 301 -2.02 -17.53 -15.92
CA TYR A 301 -3.33 -17.76 -15.32
C TYR A 301 -4.25 -16.60 -15.63
N ARG A 302 -5.29 -16.85 -16.43
CA ARG A 302 -6.27 -15.83 -16.78
C ARG A 302 -7.39 -15.76 -15.73
N LEU A 303 -7.47 -14.63 -15.05
CA LEU A 303 -8.39 -14.39 -13.94
C LEU A 303 -9.41 -13.32 -14.35
N ALA A 304 -10.47 -13.77 -15.03
CA ALA A 304 -11.54 -12.89 -15.52
C ALA A 304 -12.24 -12.12 -14.38
N GLU A 305 -12.45 -12.79 -13.24
CA GLU A 305 -13.11 -12.24 -12.05
C GLU A 305 -12.13 -11.74 -10.97
N GLY A 306 -10.82 -11.81 -11.24
CA GLY A 306 -9.79 -11.47 -10.26
C GLY A 306 -9.69 -12.50 -9.13
N LEU A 307 -9.20 -12.07 -7.96
CA LEU A 307 -9.08 -12.91 -6.77
C LEU A 307 -9.54 -12.14 -5.53
N ARG A 308 -10.07 -12.84 -4.53
CA ARG A 308 -10.42 -12.25 -3.23
C ARG A 308 -9.70 -12.97 -2.11
N LEU A 309 -8.81 -12.25 -1.42
CA LEU A 309 -8.03 -12.77 -0.29
C LEU A 309 -8.69 -12.32 1.02
N ARG A 310 -9.43 -13.23 1.67
CA ARG A 310 -10.19 -12.93 2.90
C ARG A 310 -9.46 -13.30 4.18
N SER A 311 -8.54 -14.25 4.11
CA SER A 311 -7.70 -14.68 5.23
C SER A 311 -6.25 -14.28 5.00
N ARG A 312 -5.42 -14.36 6.06
CA ARG A 312 -3.97 -14.28 5.90
C ARG A 312 -3.55 -15.42 4.99
N VAL A 313 -2.97 -15.09 3.85
CA VAL A 313 -2.47 -16.07 2.89
C VAL A 313 -1.20 -15.55 2.24
N ARG A 314 -0.22 -16.44 2.10
CA ARG A 314 0.96 -16.23 1.27
C ARG A 314 0.70 -16.81 -0.11
N LEU A 315 0.59 -15.97 -1.13
CA LEU A 315 0.47 -16.38 -2.53
C LEU A 315 1.83 -16.19 -3.20
N ARG A 316 2.47 -17.31 -3.57
CA ARG A 316 3.83 -17.31 -4.11
C ARG A 316 3.88 -17.90 -5.51
N GLY A 317 4.50 -17.20 -6.46
CA GLY A 317 4.80 -17.75 -7.77
C GLY A 317 6.08 -18.60 -7.77
N GLN A 318 6.05 -19.74 -8.44
CA GLN A 318 7.22 -20.56 -8.71
C GLN A 318 7.87 -20.11 -10.03
N GLY A 319 8.48 -18.92 -10.05
CA GLY A 319 9.28 -18.38 -11.17
C GLY A 319 8.61 -18.43 -12.55
N GLY A 320 8.12 -17.30 -13.05
CA GLY A 320 7.38 -17.24 -14.32
C GLY A 320 5.91 -17.64 -14.18
N ALA A 321 5.33 -17.46 -12.99
CA ALA A 321 3.89 -17.48 -12.80
C ALA A 321 3.33 -16.08 -13.12
N THR A 322 2.54 -16.00 -14.19
CA THR A 322 1.94 -14.76 -14.68
C THR A 322 0.43 -14.81 -14.44
N LEU A 323 -0.13 -13.78 -13.80
CA LEU A 323 -1.55 -13.62 -13.54
C LEU A 323 -2.12 -12.55 -14.48
N GLU A 324 -2.87 -12.98 -15.49
CA GLU A 324 -3.60 -12.06 -16.39
C GLU A 324 -4.93 -11.65 -15.75
N LEU A 325 -5.01 -10.39 -15.32
CA LEU A 325 -6.11 -9.85 -14.53
C LEU A 325 -7.07 -9.03 -15.41
N CYS A 326 -8.32 -9.48 -15.52
CA CYS A 326 -9.39 -8.66 -16.08
C CYS A 326 -10.20 -7.97 -14.97
N ALA A 327 -10.00 -8.40 -13.72
CA ALA A 327 -10.50 -7.79 -12.49
C ALA A 327 -9.41 -7.86 -11.39
N PRO A 328 -9.46 -6.97 -10.39
CA PRO A 328 -8.40 -6.85 -9.38
C PRO A 328 -8.24 -8.11 -8.51
N ILE A 329 -7.03 -8.28 -7.97
CA ILE A 329 -6.82 -9.01 -6.72
C ILE A 329 -7.25 -8.09 -5.57
N GLU A 330 -8.35 -8.42 -4.91
CA GLU A 330 -8.89 -7.70 -3.76
C GLU A 330 -8.40 -8.34 -2.46
N VAL A 331 -7.57 -7.61 -1.70
CA VAL A 331 -7.15 -8.00 -0.35
C VAL A 331 -8.16 -7.45 0.64
N GLN A 332 -8.87 -8.37 1.27
CA GLN A 332 -10.01 -8.19 2.18
C GLN A 332 -9.75 -8.92 3.51
N SER A 333 -8.48 -8.98 3.94
CA SER A 333 -8.08 -9.69 5.15
C SER A 333 -7.75 -8.74 6.29
N GLU A 334 -8.29 -9.04 7.47
CA GLU A 334 -7.97 -8.36 8.73
C GLU A 334 -6.51 -8.57 9.17
N PHE A 335 -5.90 -9.65 8.68
CA PHE A 335 -4.54 -10.07 9.01
C PHE A 335 -3.53 -9.76 7.89
N GLY A 336 -3.98 -9.14 6.79
CA GLY A 336 -3.15 -8.84 5.63
C GLY A 336 -2.95 -10.01 4.67
N ALA A 337 -1.96 -9.89 3.77
CA ALA A 337 -1.62 -10.90 2.77
C ALA A 337 -0.18 -10.74 2.30
N GLU A 338 0.44 -11.81 1.82
CA GLU A 338 1.79 -11.77 1.24
C GLU A 338 1.72 -12.27 -0.20
N LEU A 339 2.15 -11.44 -1.15
CA LEU A 339 2.24 -11.76 -2.57
C LEU A 339 3.72 -11.77 -2.95
N ALA A 340 4.24 -12.89 -3.45
CA ALA A 340 5.67 -13.02 -3.70
C ALA A 340 6.00 -13.68 -5.04
N ASN A 341 6.97 -13.14 -5.78
CA ASN A 341 7.47 -13.69 -7.05
C ASN A 341 6.37 -13.92 -8.11
N LEU A 342 5.44 -12.96 -8.22
CA LEU A 342 4.31 -13.01 -9.16
C LEU A 342 4.45 -11.92 -10.21
N GLU A 343 4.18 -12.25 -11.47
CA GLU A 343 3.92 -11.25 -12.51
C GLU A 343 2.41 -11.07 -12.65
N MET A 344 1.92 -9.83 -12.60
CA MET A 344 0.50 -9.47 -12.68
C MET A 344 0.30 -8.53 -13.83
N VAL A 345 -0.47 -8.94 -14.83
CA VAL A 345 -0.62 -8.21 -16.10
C VAL A 345 -2.10 -7.90 -16.33
N GLY A 346 -2.44 -6.65 -16.60
CA GLY A 346 -3.81 -6.30 -16.98
C GLY A 346 -4.17 -6.88 -18.35
N CYS A 347 -5.37 -7.47 -18.49
CA CYS A 347 -5.87 -8.09 -19.73
C CYS A 347 -5.90 -7.16 -20.97
N CYS A 348 -5.71 -5.84 -20.80
CA CYS A 348 -5.75 -4.85 -21.88
C CYS A 348 -4.37 -4.42 -22.38
N SER A 349 -3.31 -5.07 -21.92
CA SER A 349 -1.91 -4.68 -22.21
C SER A 349 -1.50 -4.89 -23.67
N SER A 350 -2.24 -5.67 -24.47
CA SER A 350 -1.98 -5.89 -25.89
C SER A 350 -2.90 -5.02 -26.79
N GLY A 351 -2.62 -3.72 -26.88
CA GLY A 351 -3.06 -2.91 -28.02
C GLY A 351 -4.26 -1.97 -27.81
N CYS A 352 -4.84 -1.86 -26.60
CA CYS A 352 -5.71 -0.74 -26.29
C CYS A 352 -4.84 0.49 -26.00
N ALA A 353 -4.45 1.23 -27.05
CA ALA A 353 -3.67 2.44 -26.91
C ALA A 353 -4.35 3.40 -25.91
N ALA A 354 -3.64 3.70 -24.82
CA ALA A 354 -4.09 4.57 -23.73
C ALA A 354 -4.45 5.99 -24.20
N ASP A 355 -4.04 6.36 -25.41
CA ASP A 355 -4.14 7.71 -25.97
C ASP A 355 -5.56 8.13 -26.38
N SER A 356 -6.50 7.19 -26.54
CA SER A 356 -7.84 7.53 -27.05
C SER A 356 -8.79 8.14 -25.99
N GLY A 357 -8.42 8.17 -24.71
CA GLY A 357 -9.29 8.67 -23.62
C GLY A 357 -10.56 7.84 -23.37
N ASP A 358 -10.94 6.99 -24.32
CA ASP A 358 -12.03 6.04 -24.19
C ASP A 358 -11.57 4.87 -23.32
N ARG A 359 -12.18 4.79 -22.14
CA ARG A 359 -11.95 3.70 -21.18
C ARG A 359 -12.20 2.38 -21.90
N CYS A 360 -11.17 1.57 -22.07
CA CYS A 360 -11.38 0.16 -22.40
C CYS A 360 -12.27 -0.43 -21.31
N PRO A 361 -13.53 -0.81 -21.60
CA PRO A 361 -14.49 -1.22 -20.59
C PRO A 361 -14.05 -2.48 -19.83
N ASN A 362 -13.06 -3.20 -20.37
CA ASN A 362 -12.52 -4.43 -19.84
C ASN A 362 -11.21 -4.24 -19.05
N CYS A 363 -10.68 -3.02 -18.92
CA CYS A 363 -9.45 -2.79 -18.16
C CYS A 363 -9.76 -2.71 -16.66
N PRO A 364 -9.10 -3.52 -15.81
CA PRO A 364 -9.30 -3.42 -14.38
C PRO A 364 -8.89 -2.03 -13.90
N ARG A 365 -9.74 -1.42 -13.06
CA ARG A 365 -9.42 -0.13 -12.42
C ARG A 365 -8.14 -0.19 -11.60
N SER A 366 -7.82 -1.35 -11.06
CA SER A 366 -6.56 -1.60 -10.36
C SER A 366 -6.16 -3.06 -10.55
N LEU A 367 -4.87 -3.38 -10.63
CA LEU A 367 -4.42 -4.78 -10.65
C LEU A 367 -4.56 -5.38 -9.25
N VAL A 368 -4.08 -4.65 -8.24
CA VAL A 368 -4.24 -5.02 -6.83
C VAL A 368 -5.01 -3.91 -6.12
N ARG A 369 -6.02 -4.29 -5.35
CA ARG A 369 -6.80 -3.39 -4.50
C ARG A 369 -6.73 -3.87 -3.06
N ILE A 370 -6.24 -3.00 -2.17
CA ILE A 370 -6.16 -3.29 -0.75
C ILE A 370 -7.21 -2.45 -0.04
N LEU A 371 -8.16 -3.13 0.60
CA LEU A 371 -9.27 -2.50 1.31
C LEU A 371 -8.98 -2.56 2.81
N GLY A 372 -8.77 -1.40 3.43
CA GLY A 372 -8.87 -1.25 4.88
C GLY A 372 -10.21 -1.78 5.37
N SER A 373 -10.16 -2.57 6.44
CA SER A 373 -11.21 -3.44 7.00
C SER A 373 -12.66 -3.14 6.62
N HIS A 374 -13.37 -4.23 6.35
CA HIS A 374 -14.78 -4.31 5.99
C HIS A 374 -15.72 -3.51 6.91
N LEU A 375 -16.09 -2.30 6.50
CA LEU A 375 -17.46 -1.82 6.72
C LEU A 375 -18.35 -2.49 5.67
N VAL A 376 -18.69 -3.77 5.88
CA VAL A 376 -19.84 -4.34 5.16
C VAL A 376 -21.06 -3.60 5.69
N ALA A 377 -21.60 -2.70 4.87
CA ALA A 377 -22.96 -2.25 5.01
C ALA A 377 -23.87 -3.48 4.84
N LEU A 378 -24.18 -4.17 5.94
CA LEU A 378 -25.24 -5.16 5.95
C LEU A 378 -26.56 -4.42 5.64
N GLY A 379 -27.07 -4.65 4.42
CA GLY A 379 -28.48 -4.51 4.09
C GLY A 379 -28.92 -3.20 3.45
N ARG A 380 -28.69 -3.03 2.13
CA ARG A 380 -29.81 -2.67 1.25
C ARG A 380 -30.56 -3.98 0.97
N GLY A 381 -31.66 -4.20 1.67
CA GLY A 381 -32.56 -5.34 1.41
C GLY A 381 -32.89 -6.16 2.65
N LEU A 382 -33.75 -5.62 3.52
CA LEU A 382 -34.81 -6.31 4.26
C LEU A 382 -35.45 -5.27 5.18
N VAL A 383 -36.64 -4.83 4.79
CA VAL A 383 -37.54 -4.08 5.66
C VAL A 383 -37.95 -5.05 6.78
N GLY A 384 -37.55 -4.77 8.02
CA GLY A 384 -38.07 -5.44 9.22
C GLY A 384 -37.24 -6.63 9.73
N SER A 385 -36.14 -6.37 10.43
CA SER A 385 -35.83 -6.99 11.73
C SER A 385 -34.54 -6.39 12.31
N LEU A 386 -34.59 -6.10 13.61
CA LEU A 386 -33.53 -5.50 14.40
C LEU A 386 -32.33 -6.46 14.52
N GLY A 387 -31.14 -6.01 14.16
CA GLY A 387 -29.89 -6.75 14.41
C GLY A 387 -28.79 -6.54 13.38
N ALA A 388 -28.31 -5.30 13.21
CA ALA A 388 -27.08 -5.07 12.45
C ALA A 388 -25.87 -5.28 13.38
N PHE A 389 -25.22 -6.45 13.30
CA PHE A 389 -23.94 -6.71 13.94
C PHE A 389 -22.82 -6.01 13.15
N GLY A 390 -22.20 -4.99 13.74
CA GLY A 390 -20.94 -4.44 13.26
C GLY A 390 -19.78 -5.27 13.82
N CYS A 391 -19.02 -5.93 12.95
CA CYS A 391 -17.77 -6.55 13.36
C CYS A 391 -16.68 -5.47 13.31
N CYS A 392 -16.23 -5.00 14.47
CA CYS A 392 -15.05 -4.16 14.57
C CYS A 392 -13.83 -5.08 14.62
N SER A 393 -13.17 -5.29 13.47
CA SER A 393 -11.91 -6.04 13.42
C SER A 393 -10.75 -5.14 13.81
N TRP A 394 -9.98 -5.54 14.83
CA TRP A 394 -8.77 -4.86 15.29
C TRP A 394 -7.55 -5.68 14.88
N GLY A 395 -6.89 -5.29 13.79
CA GLY A 395 -5.63 -5.88 13.35
C GLY A 395 -4.92 -4.94 12.38
N LYS A 396 -3.60 -4.70 12.56
CA LYS A 396 -2.78 -3.98 11.57
C LYS A 396 -2.62 -4.90 10.35
N ALA A 397 -3.57 -4.85 9.42
CA ALA A 397 -3.48 -5.61 8.18
C ALA A 397 -2.24 -5.14 7.40
N GLU A 398 -1.20 -5.98 7.37
CA GLU A 398 0.03 -5.75 6.62
C GLU A 398 -0.04 -6.53 5.32
N VAL A 399 0.02 -5.82 4.20
CA VAL A 399 0.11 -6.44 2.88
C VAL A 399 1.52 -6.29 2.35
N VAL A 400 2.18 -7.41 2.07
CA VAL A 400 3.55 -7.43 1.55
C VAL A 400 3.53 -7.88 0.10
N LEU A 401 4.14 -7.09 -0.77
CA LEU A 401 4.47 -7.47 -2.15
C LEU A 401 6.00 -7.59 -2.24
N ASP A 402 6.50 -8.78 -2.54
CA ASP A 402 7.93 -9.08 -2.57
C ASP A 402 8.31 -9.64 -3.95
N ARG A 403 9.25 -8.97 -4.64
CA ARG A 403 9.71 -9.36 -5.99
C ARG A 403 8.55 -9.59 -6.97
N CYS A 404 7.55 -8.71 -6.95
CA CYS A 404 6.40 -8.79 -7.83
C CYS A 404 6.54 -7.80 -9.01
N THR A 405 6.02 -8.18 -10.17
CA THR A 405 5.93 -7.31 -11.34
C THR A 405 4.47 -6.99 -11.61
N LEU A 406 4.10 -5.71 -11.66
CA LEU A 406 2.75 -5.23 -11.93
C LEU A 406 2.77 -4.44 -13.24
N ARG A 407 2.03 -4.89 -14.26
CA ARG A 407 2.04 -4.28 -15.59
C ARG A 407 0.64 -3.93 -16.07
N GLY A 408 0.39 -2.64 -16.27
CA GLY A 408 -0.87 -2.11 -16.77
C GLY A 408 -1.91 -1.80 -15.68
N GLY A 409 -3.19 -1.84 -16.06
CA GLY A 409 -4.30 -1.38 -15.23
C GLY A 409 -4.48 0.14 -15.29
N HIS A 410 -5.63 0.63 -14.81
CA HIS A 410 -5.81 2.09 -14.65
C HIS A 410 -4.91 2.61 -13.53
N HIS A 411 -4.91 1.92 -12.38
CA HIS A 411 -3.83 1.97 -11.40
C HIS A 411 -3.15 0.59 -11.33
N ALA A 412 -1.86 0.51 -10.99
CA ALA A 412 -1.30 -0.81 -10.67
C ALA A 412 -1.73 -1.24 -9.27
N LEU A 413 -1.60 -0.34 -8.29
CA LEU A 413 -1.96 -0.59 -6.89
C LEU A 413 -2.86 0.53 -6.32
N ASP A 414 -4.03 0.15 -5.80
CA ASP A 414 -4.98 1.05 -5.10
C ASP A 414 -5.05 0.66 -3.62
N ILE A 415 -4.53 1.53 -2.74
CA ILE A 415 -4.42 1.30 -1.30
C ILE A 415 -5.38 2.24 -0.58
N ARG A 416 -6.31 1.65 0.17
CA ARG A 416 -7.29 2.40 0.94
C ARG A 416 -7.14 2.08 2.41
N GLY A 417 -6.80 3.07 3.22
CA GLY A 417 -6.83 2.95 4.67
C GLY A 417 -8.24 2.85 5.24
N GLY A 418 -8.32 2.58 6.54
CA GLY A 418 -9.57 2.44 7.28
C GLY A 418 -10.40 3.73 7.26
N CYS A 419 -11.73 3.57 7.28
CA CYS A 419 -12.64 4.68 7.54
C CYS A 419 -13.24 4.51 8.94
N GLY A 420 -13.25 5.58 9.73
CA GLY A 420 -13.83 5.55 11.08
C GLY A 420 -15.27 5.04 11.05
N VAL A 421 -15.59 4.08 11.93
CA VAL A 421 -16.93 3.51 12.04
C VAL A 421 -17.80 4.44 12.87
N ARG A 422 -18.98 4.78 12.34
CA ARG A 422 -20.01 5.51 13.10
C ARG A 422 -20.67 4.56 14.08
N SER A 423 -20.56 4.81 15.38
CA SER A 423 -21.61 4.32 16.29
C SER A 423 -22.93 4.94 15.79
N ARG A 424 -23.88 4.10 15.39
CA ARG A 424 -25.27 4.52 15.21
C ARG A 424 -25.85 4.73 16.61
N ALA A 425 -25.37 5.74 17.34
CA ALA A 425 -26.13 6.31 18.44
C ALA A 425 -27.47 6.75 17.84
N GLY A 426 -28.54 6.19 18.40
CA GLY A 426 -29.91 6.16 17.85
C GLY A 426 -30.22 7.24 16.84
N LYS A 427 -30.33 6.86 15.56
CA LYS A 427 -31.35 7.52 14.75
C LYS A 427 -32.66 7.18 15.46
N GLN A 428 -33.18 8.10 16.28
CA GLN A 428 -34.61 8.15 16.51
C GLN A 428 -35.24 7.97 15.13
N VAL A 429 -36.13 7.00 15.02
CA VAL A 429 -36.99 6.84 13.85
C VAL A 429 -37.81 8.12 13.81
N ALA A 430 -37.29 9.14 13.13
CA ALA A 430 -37.96 10.39 12.86
C ALA A 430 -39.18 10.02 11.99
N GLY A 431 -40.30 9.79 12.66
CA GLY A 431 -41.48 9.15 12.08
C GLY A 431 -42.37 8.46 13.10
N LEU A 432 -41.85 8.05 14.26
CA LEU A 432 -42.70 7.72 15.41
C LEU A 432 -42.94 9.02 16.18
N GLN A 433 -43.98 9.75 15.76
CA GLN A 433 -44.57 10.81 16.56
C GLN A 433 -44.81 10.28 17.99
N GLU A 434 -44.53 11.15 18.95
CA GLU A 434 -44.87 11.04 20.36
C GLU A 434 -46.36 10.74 20.51
N SER A 435 -46.73 9.46 20.43
CA SER A 435 -47.96 8.95 21.03
C SER A 435 -47.64 8.83 22.52
N GLU A 436 -48.30 9.66 23.34
CA GLU A 436 -48.16 9.68 24.81
C GLU A 436 -48.52 8.34 25.49
N GLU A 437 -48.96 7.33 24.74
CA GLU A 437 -49.47 6.07 25.29
C GLU A 437 -48.54 4.86 25.08
N CYS A 438 -47.38 5.00 24.43
CA CYS A 438 -46.41 3.91 24.36
C CYS A 438 -45.30 4.04 25.41
N PRO A 439 -45.06 3.02 26.27
CA PRO A 439 -43.92 3.02 27.16
C PRO A 439 -42.62 3.12 26.34
N PRO A 440 -41.58 3.80 26.87
CA PRO A 440 -40.33 4.00 26.14
C PRO A 440 -39.76 2.65 25.71
N VAL A 441 -39.72 2.40 24.40
CA VAL A 441 -39.03 1.21 23.86
C VAL A 441 -37.57 1.32 24.31
N PRO A 442 -37.02 0.32 25.02
CA PRO A 442 -35.65 0.38 25.51
C PRO A 442 -34.72 0.56 24.31
N LEU A 443 -33.98 1.68 24.31
CA LEU A 443 -32.93 1.96 23.33
C LEU A 443 -31.96 0.78 23.38
N GLY A 444 -31.89 0.04 22.26
CA GLY A 444 -31.10 -1.19 22.17
C GLY A 444 -29.66 -0.99 22.65
N PHE A 445 -29.18 -1.96 23.41
CA PHE A 445 -27.81 -2.03 23.90
C PHE A 445 -26.80 -1.93 22.73
N ASP A 446 -25.95 -0.89 22.72
CA ASP A 446 -24.84 -0.78 21.77
C ASP A 446 -23.72 -1.74 22.21
N LEU A 447 -23.89 -3.02 21.87
CA LEU A 447 -22.92 -4.08 22.10
C LEU A 447 -21.53 -3.72 21.52
N GLY A 448 -21.48 -2.95 20.43
CA GLY A 448 -20.24 -2.49 19.82
C GLY A 448 -19.47 -1.51 20.71
N ALA A 449 -20.15 -0.52 21.27
CA ALA A 449 -19.58 0.43 22.23
C ALA A 449 -19.19 -0.25 23.56
N TRP A 450 -19.99 -1.21 24.01
CA TRP A 450 -19.70 -1.98 25.22
C TRP A 450 -18.45 -2.87 25.06
N LEU A 451 -18.35 -3.63 23.96
CA LEU A 451 -17.18 -4.48 23.67
C LEU A 451 -15.89 -3.66 23.51
N ALA A 452 -15.96 -2.45 22.94
CA ALA A 452 -14.83 -1.53 22.84
C ALA A 452 -14.33 -1.05 24.22
N ARG A 453 -15.25 -0.72 25.15
CA ARG A 453 -14.90 -0.29 26.52
C ARG A 453 -14.39 -1.43 27.40
N CYS A 454 -14.99 -2.62 27.33
CA CYS A 454 -14.56 -3.78 28.11
C CYS A 454 -13.10 -4.19 27.80
N ARG A 455 -12.59 -3.89 26.60
CA ARG A 455 -11.21 -4.18 26.21
C ARG A 455 -10.24 -3.02 26.40
N ALA A 456 -10.68 -1.76 26.35
CA ALA A 456 -9.85 -0.61 26.72
C ALA A 456 -9.37 -0.70 28.19
N HIS A 457 -10.11 -1.41 29.04
CA HIS A 457 -9.75 -1.74 30.42
C HIS A 457 -9.04 -3.09 30.56
N GLY A 458 -8.37 -3.58 29.50
CA GLY A 458 -7.80 -4.92 29.43
C GLY A 458 -6.89 -5.28 30.61
N ALA A 459 -7.09 -6.52 31.08
CA ALA A 459 -6.28 -7.29 32.02
C ALA A 459 -6.40 -6.93 33.52
N HIS A 460 -6.91 -7.91 34.28
CA HIS A 460 -7.08 -7.99 35.74
C HIS A 460 -8.32 -7.30 36.34
N GLY A 461 -9.39 -8.09 36.46
CA GLY A 461 -10.58 -7.77 37.25
C GLY A 461 -11.63 -6.98 36.47
N VAL A 462 -12.57 -7.69 35.84
CA VAL A 462 -13.78 -7.06 35.29
C VAL A 462 -14.62 -6.58 36.48
N PRO A 463 -14.82 -5.26 36.70
CA PRO A 463 -15.86 -4.83 37.62
C PRO A 463 -17.19 -5.25 36.99
N LYS A 464 -18.11 -5.81 37.78
CA LYS A 464 -19.53 -5.86 37.40
C LYS A 464 -19.98 -4.41 37.19
N VAL A 465 -19.92 -3.94 35.95
CA VAL A 465 -20.55 -2.67 35.58
C VAL A 465 -22.04 -2.97 35.49
N GLU A 466 -22.76 -2.75 36.60
CA GLU A 466 -24.21 -2.72 36.56
C GLU A 466 -24.64 -1.61 35.59
N PRO A 467 -25.65 -1.85 34.72
CA PRO A 467 -26.05 -0.93 33.67
C PRO A 467 -26.82 0.29 34.20
N GLN A 468 -26.56 0.73 35.42
CA GLN A 468 -27.15 1.91 36.03
C GLN A 468 -26.23 3.11 35.79
N GLY A 469 -26.64 4.02 34.91
CA GLY A 469 -25.92 5.28 34.67
C GLY A 469 -25.48 5.54 33.22
N PHE A 470 -26.01 4.80 32.24
CA PHE A 470 -25.81 5.15 30.83
C PHE A 470 -26.51 6.48 30.52
N ARG A 471 -25.77 7.60 30.53
CA ARG A 471 -26.25 8.87 29.98
C ARG A 471 -26.35 8.70 28.45
N PRO A 472 -27.53 8.79 27.82
CA PRO A 472 -27.71 8.48 26.39
C PRO A 472 -27.09 9.49 25.42
N TRP A 473 -26.31 10.45 25.90
CA TRP A 473 -25.91 11.67 25.17
C TRP A 473 -24.44 12.04 25.37
N SER A 474 -23.51 11.07 25.43
CA SER A 474 -22.11 11.43 25.17
C SER A 474 -21.92 11.50 23.65
N PRO A 475 -21.74 12.69 23.06
CA PRO A 475 -21.15 12.74 21.73
C PRO A 475 -19.75 12.12 21.81
N GLU A 476 -19.28 11.57 20.70
CA GLU A 476 -17.84 11.41 20.47
C GLU A 476 -17.10 10.32 21.28
N ILE A 477 -17.25 9.05 20.87
CA ILE A 477 -16.08 8.14 20.89
C ILE A 477 -16.00 7.48 19.51
N TRP A 478 -15.43 8.21 18.55
CA TRP A 478 -15.00 7.64 17.29
C TRP A 478 -13.56 7.15 17.47
N GLN A 479 -13.38 5.84 17.72
CA GLN A 479 -12.05 5.27 17.68
C GLN A 479 -11.66 5.05 16.22
N VAL A 480 -10.73 5.85 15.72
CA VAL A 480 -10.05 5.62 14.46
C VAL A 480 -9.20 4.38 14.64
N LEU A 481 -9.61 3.30 13.98
CA LEU A 481 -8.98 2.01 14.16
C LEU A 481 -8.53 1.47 12.82
N VAL A 482 -7.26 1.06 12.82
CA VAL A 482 -6.56 0.31 11.79
C VAL A 482 -6.15 1.13 10.58
N GLN A 483 -4.84 1.42 10.51
CA GLN A 483 -4.19 1.81 9.27
C GLN A 483 -3.80 0.55 8.49
N THR A 484 -4.20 0.50 7.23
CA THR A 484 -3.68 -0.46 6.26
C THR A 484 -2.22 -0.14 6.01
N HIS A 485 -1.33 -1.10 6.27
CA HIS A 485 0.09 -0.95 5.99
C HIS A 485 0.45 -1.83 4.79
N VAL A 486 1.09 -1.23 3.79
CA VAL A 486 1.55 -1.95 2.61
C VAL A 486 3.06 -1.82 2.50
N ARG A 487 3.74 -2.93 2.27
CA ARG A 487 5.17 -2.99 1.99
C ARG A 487 5.41 -3.54 0.60
N MET A 488 6.22 -2.85 -0.18
CA MET A 488 6.67 -3.30 -1.49
C MET A 488 8.19 -3.39 -1.48
N ILE A 489 8.72 -4.55 -1.81
CA ILE A 489 10.15 -4.85 -1.75
C ILE A 489 10.56 -5.46 -3.09
N ASP A 490 11.57 -4.88 -3.75
CA ASP A 490 12.11 -5.37 -5.02
C ASP A 490 11.05 -5.53 -6.13
N CYS A 491 9.99 -4.71 -6.12
CA CYS A 491 8.91 -4.79 -7.09
C CYS A 491 9.15 -3.91 -8.33
N ASP A 492 8.62 -4.32 -9.48
CA ASP A 492 8.57 -3.51 -10.71
C ASP A 492 7.11 -3.16 -11.03
N VAL A 493 6.82 -1.88 -11.25
CA VAL A 493 5.51 -1.38 -11.64
C VAL A 493 5.64 -0.60 -12.94
N SER A 494 4.89 -1.03 -13.96
CA SER A 494 4.97 -0.40 -15.27
C SER A 494 3.63 -0.28 -15.99
N ASP A 495 3.58 0.62 -16.97
CA ASP A 495 2.50 0.77 -17.94
C ASP A 495 1.10 1.09 -17.36
N ALA A 496 1.00 1.55 -16.11
CA ALA A 496 -0.28 1.96 -15.55
C ALA A 496 -0.85 3.18 -16.31
N GLY A 497 -2.14 3.15 -16.63
CA GLY A 497 -2.80 4.20 -17.40
C GLY A 497 -2.81 5.56 -16.70
N MET A 498 -2.96 5.55 -15.37
CA MET A 498 -2.90 6.71 -14.49
C MET A 498 -1.75 6.54 -13.49
N GLU A 499 -2.03 6.51 -12.19
CA GLU A 499 -1.04 6.33 -11.12
C GLU A 499 -0.53 4.88 -11.04
N ALA A 500 0.78 4.71 -10.88
CA ALA A 500 1.36 3.43 -10.50
C ALA A 500 0.81 2.99 -9.13
N ILE A 501 0.83 3.89 -8.14
CA ILE A 501 0.32 3.62 -6.80
C ILE A 501 -0.55 4.79 -6.33
N ASN A 502 -1.76 4.46 -5.88
CA ASN A 502 -2.72 5.43 -5.37
C ASN A 502 -3.04 5.15 -3.89
N LEU A 503 -2.80 6.12 -3.01
CA LEU A 503 -2.98 6.00 -1.57
C LEU A 503 -4.08 6.92 -1.06
N TRP A 504 -4.97 6.34 -0.26
CA TRP A 504 -6.12 7.02 0.31
C TRP A 504 -6.30 6.74 1.81
N ARG A 505 -6.94 7.68 2.50
CA ARG A 505 -7.59 7.47 3.82
C ARG A 505 -6.67 6.91 4.92
N GLY A 506 -5.44 7.39 5.04
CA GLY A 506 -4.55 7.01 6.14
C GLY A 506 -3.80 5.70 5.89
N ALA A 507 -3.76 5.23 4.64
CA ALA A 507 -2.89 4.11 4.28
C ALA A 507 -1.42 4.46 4.52
N ARG A 508 -0.69 3.55 5.16
CA ARG A 508 0.78 3.57 5.26
C ARG A 508 1.37 2.77 4.11
N LEU A 509 2.47 3.27 3.57
CA LEU A 509 3.18 2.60 2.47
C LEU A 509 4.67 2.70 2.71
N HIS A 510 5.34 1.56 2.57
CA HIS A 510 6.79 1.46 2.57
C HIS A 510 7.24 0.80 1.26
N LEU A 511 7.98 1.55 0.43
CA LEU A 511 8.62 1.07 -0.79
C LEU A 511 10.12 0.94 -0.57
N GLN A 512 10.67 -0.21 -0.93
CA GLN A 512 12.09 -0.48 -0.83
C GLN A 512 12.60 -1.12 -2.12
N HIS A 513 13.60 -0.52 -2.76
CA HIS A 513 14.26 -1.04 -3.97
C HIS A 513 13.31 -1.31 -5.14
N CYS A 514 12.19 -0.59 -5.22
CA CYS A 514 11.19 -0.75 -6.27
C CYS A 514 11.53 0.09 -7.51
N ARG A 515 11.06 -0.34 -8.68
CA ARG A 515 11.13 0.41 -9.94
C ARG A 515 9.73 0.74 -10.42
N LEU A 516 9.45 2.03 -10.65
CA LEU A 516 8.18 2.51 -11.20
C LEU A 516 8.49 3.26 -12.52
N GLN A 517 7.88 2.84 -13.63
CA GLN A 517 8.18 3.43 -14.95
C GLN A 517 7.03 3.41 -15.94
N ASN A 518 7.04 4.32 -16.92
CA ASN A 518 6.09 4.35 -18.03
C ASN A 518 4.61 4.42 -17.59
N CYS A 519 4.31 5.01 -16.43
CA CYS A 519 2.93 5.21 -15.97
C CYS A 519 2.43 6.63 -16.31
N GLY A 520 1.12 6.85 -16.21
CA GLY A 520 0.55 8.20 -16.25
C GLY A 520 1.05 9.08 -15.10
N GLN A 521 1.23 8.52 -13.90
CA GLN A 521 1.81 9.17 -12.73
C GLN A 521 2.48 8.10 -11.86
N GLY A 522 3.48 8.45 -11.06
CA GLY A 522 4.12 7.50 -10.14
C GLY A 522 3.23 7.22 -8.93
N ILE A 523 3.45 7.95 -7.83
CA ILE A 523 2.71 7.79 -6.58
C ILE A 523 1.84 9.00 -6.30
N SER A 524 0.57 8.78 -5.98
CA SER A 524 -0.33 9.81 -5.48
C SER A 524 -0.83 9.45 -4.09
N ALA A 525 -0.52 10.29 -3.10
CA ALA A 525 -1.00 10.16 -1.72
C ALA A 525 -1.83 11.38 -1.35
N SER A 526 -3.15 11.19 -1.29
CA SER A 526 -4.09 12.30 -1.07
C SER A 526 -4.60 12.35 0.38
N LEU A 527 -4.54 13.55 0.96
CA LEU A 527 -5.20 13.88 2.22
C LEU A 527 -6.68 14.20 1.96
N TYR A 528 -7.46 13.21 1.54
CA TYR A 528 -8.90 13.41 1.30
C TYR A 528 -9.68 13.47 2.61
N GLU A 529 -10.01 14.68 3.07
CA GLU A 529 -11.07 14.89 4.07
C GLU A 529 -12.43 14.83 3.38
N SER A 530 -13.25 13.84 3.74
CA SER A 530 -14.62 13.75 3.24
C SER A 530 -15.44 14.98 3.66
N ARG A 531 -15.70 15.89 2.71
CA ARG A 531 -16.37 17.20 2.87
C ARG A 531 -17.74 17.24 3.59
N ALA A 532 -18.43 16.13 3.82
CA ALA A 532 -19.88 16.21 3.97
C ALA A 532 -20.45 16.37 5.38
N ARG A 533 -19.83 15.86 6.46
CA ARG A 533 -20.44 15.89 7.83
C ARG A 533 -19.42 15.84 8.97
N LEU A 534 -18.17 16.20 8.70
CA LEU A 534 -17.03 15.90 9.59
C LEU A 534 -16.56 17.06 10.49
N ALA A 535 -17.34 18.13 10.63
CA ALA A 535 -16.95 19.28 11.48
C ALA A 535 -16.75 18.90 12.96
N ASP A 536 -17.33 17.78 13.40
CA ASP A 536 -17.29 17.28 14.79
C ASP A 536 -16.37 16.07 14.98
N PHE A 537 -15.42 15.84 14.05
CA PHE A 537 -14.50 14.72 14.17
C PHE A 537 -13.20 15.17 14.83
N GLU A 538 -12.80 14.44 15.88
CA GLU A 538 -11.41 14.54 16.34
C GLU A 538 -10.47 14.21 15.16
N PRO A 539 -9.44 15.04 14.94
CA PRO A 539 -8.46 14.81 13.91
C PRO A 539 -7.82 13.42 14.10
N PHE A 540 -7.52 12.74 12.99
CA PHE A 540 -6.71 11.51 12.99
C PHE A 540 -5.47 11.73 13.88
N GLN A 541 -5.33 10.95 14.95
CA GLN A 541 -4.25 11.15 15.94
C GLN A 541 -2.87 10.70 15.45
N GLU A 542 -2.79 9.75 14.49
CA GLU A 542 -1.52 9.33 13.91
C GLU A 542 -1.30 9.93 12.52
N PRO A 543 -0.09 10.45 12.21
CA PRO A 543 0.26 10.92 10.89
C PRO A 543 0.26 9.77 9.87
N TYR A 544 -0.01 10.13 8.62
CA TYR A 544 0.14 9.26 7.46
C TYR A 544 1.64 9.11 7.22
N ASP A 545 2.15 7.88 7.27
CA ASP A 545 3.57 7.61 7.06
C ASP A 545 3.79 6.98 5.68
N LEU A 546 4.60 7.64 4.86
CA LEU A 546 5.07 7.16 3.57
C LEU A 546 6.60 7.08 3.59
N VAL A 547 7.15 5.88 3.39
CA VAL A 547 8.59 5.66 3.35
C VAL A 547 8.96 5.11 1.97
N ILE A 548 9.89 5.77 1.28
CA ILE A 548 10.34 5.39 -0.06
C ILE A 548 11.86 5.40 -0.07
N GLU A 549 12.46 4.21 -0.19
CA GLU A 549 13.89 4.00 -0.03
C GLU A 549 14.49 3.27 -1.24
N GLY A 550 15.57 3.83 -1.80
CA GLY A 550 16.35 3.17 -2.84
C GLY A 550 15.56 2.82 -4.11
N CYS A 551 14.48 3.56 -4.40
CA CYS A 551 13.59 3.29 -5.53
C CYS A 551 13.97 4.08 -6.79
N GLN A 552 13.49 3.60 -7.93
CA GLN A 552 13.69 4.23 -9.24
C GLN A 552 12.36 4.67 -9.85
N PHE A 553 12.33 5.90 -10.32
CA PHE A 553 11.18 6.56 -10.92
C PHE A 553 11.59 7.06 -12.30
N ALA A 554 10.97 6.56 -13.37
CA ALA A 554 11.38 6.91 -14.73
C ALA A 554 10.20 7.10 -15.69
N ASP A 555 10.37 8.05 -16.61
CA ASP A 555 9.53 8.16 -17.82
C ASP A 555 8.04 8.43 -17.53
N PHE A 556 7.75 9.28 -16.54
CA PHE A 556 6.39 9.79 -16.26
C PHE A 556 6.05 11.00 -17.16
N GLY A 557 6.06 10.74 -18.46
CA GLY A 557 5.92 11.75 -19.52
C GLY A 557 4.58 11.74 -20.26
N ARG A 558 3.61 10.90 -19.86
CA ARG A 558 2.36 10.74 -20.63
C ARG A 558 1.45 11.97 -20.59
N HIS A 559 1.49 12.73 -19.50
CA HIS A 559 0.70 13.94 -19.34
C HIS A 559 1.56 15.06 -18.76
N ASP A 560 1.29 16.31 -19.13
CA ASP A 560 2.03 17.48 -18.63
C ASP A 560 1.94 17.65 -17.10
N TRP A 561 0.92 17.06 -16.48
CA TRP A 561 0.71 17.11 -15.02
C TRP A 561 1.27 15.88 -14.28
N SER A 562 1.94 14.97 -14.98
CA SER A 562 2.53 13.76 -14.39
C SER A 562 3.65 14.09 -13.40
N SER A 563 3.69 13.37 -12.28
CA SER A 563 4.76 13.48 -11.29
C SER A 563 5.26 12.10 -10.88
N ALA A 564 6.52 11.98 -10.45
CA ALA A 564 7.00 10.76 -9.83
C ALA A 564 6.32 10.51 -8.48
N VAL A 565 6.18 11.56 -7.65
CA VAL A 565 5.49 11.49 -6.36
C VAL A 565 4.66 12.75 -6.13
N SER A 566 3.42 12.60 -5.68
CA SER A 566 2.51 13.68 -5.32
C SER A 566 1.89 13.43 -3.95
N LEU A 567 2.25 14.26 -2.97
CA LEU A 567 1.86 14.17 -1.56
C LEU A 567 0.98 15.34 -1.08
N GLY A 568 -0.18 15.02 -0.51
CA GLY A 568 -0.99 15.95 0.25
C GLY A 568 -2.23 16.46 -0.47
N ARG A 569 -2.58 17.74 -0.26
CA ARG A 569 -3.81 18.35 -0.80
C ARG A 569 -3.54 19.06 -2.13
N PHE A 570 -3.41 18.28 -3.20
CA PHE A 570 -3.53 18.87 -4.52
C PHE A 570 -5.01 18.97 -4.86
N ALA A 571 -5.44 20.17 -5.26
CA ALA A 571 -6.70 20.34 -5.95
C ALA A 571 -6.60 19.56 -7.25
N THR A 572 -6.93 18.26 -7.19
CA THR A 572 -6.96 17.39 -8.36
C THR A 572 -8.02 17.94 -9.31
N THR A 573 -7.54 18.75 -10.25
CA THR A 573 -8.21 19.23 -11.46
C THR A 573 -9.39 20.19 -11.26
N GLY A 574 -9.37 21.27 -12.04
CA GLY A 574 -10.40 22.32 -12.13
C GLY A 574 -11.76 21.87 -12.69
N PHE A 575 -12.25 20.67 -12.35
CA PHE A 575 -13.62 20.22 -12.65
C PHE A 575 -14.57 20.27 -11.46
N TYR A 576 -14.05 20.33 -10.23
CA TYR A 576 -14.85 20.74 -9.08
C TYR A 576 -14.65 22.22 -8.86
N ARG A 577 -15.46 23.04 -9.55
CA ARG A 577 -15.63 24.46 -9.26
C ARG A 577 -15.45 24.71 -7.77
N GLU A 578 -14.54 25.63 -7.45
CA GLU A 578 -14.44 26.34 -6.18
C GLU A 578 -15.77 27.05 -5.88
N SER A 579 -16.82 26.32 -5.56
CA SER A 579 -18.04 26.88 -4.99
C SER A 579 -17.77 27.11 -3.52
N ALA A 580 -17.30 28.31 -3.17
CA ALA A 580 -17.61 29.15 -1.99
C ALA A 580 -17.89 28.52 -0.59
N LEU A 581 -17.64 27.23 -0.37
CA LEU A 581 -18.10 26.45 0.78
C LEU A 581 -16.96 25.74 1.53
N THR A 582 -15.69 25.99 1.22
CA THR A 582 -14.50 25.56 2.02
C THR A 582 -14.37 26.28 3.37
N LYS A 583 -15.45 26.83 3.93
CA LYS A 583 -15.41 27.87 4.98
C LYS A 583 -15.00 27.44 6.40
N LYS A 584 -14.70 26.17 6.68
CA LYS A 584 -14.29 25.73 8.03
C LYS A 584 -13.38 24.50 7.99
N CYS A 585 -12.12 24.67 7.64
CA CYS A 585 -11.08 23.75 8.11
C CYS A 585 -10.38 24.44 9.30
N VAL A 586 -10.31 23.74 10.43
CA VAL A 586 -9.74 24.25 11.68
C VAL A 586 -8.26 24.60 11.46
N ALA A 587 -7.93 25.89 11.64
CA ALA A 587 -6.57 26.37 11.66
C ALA A 587 -5.86 25.84 12.92
N GLY A 588 -4.71 25.16 12.74
CA GLY A 588 -3.82 24.81 13.86
C GLY A 588 -3.54 23.33 14.11
N GLY A 589 -3.98 22.39 13.24
CA GLY A 589 -3.60 20.99 13.39
C GLY A 589 -2.22 20.66 12.82
N ASP A 590 -1.43 19.85 13.54
CA ASP A 590 -0.16 19.27 13.11
C ASP A 590 -0.22 18.71 11.66
N LEU A 591 0.87 18.87 10.92
CA LEU A 591 1.02 18.32 9.57
C LEU A 591 0.70 16.83 9.57
N ARG A 592 -0.35 16.43 8.87
CA ARG A 592 -0.92 15.08 8.99
C ARG A 592 -0.23 14.04 8.13
N LEU A 593 0.60 14.43 7.16
CA LEU A 593 1.37 13.50 6.33
C LEU A 593 2.86 13.70 6.56
N ARG A 594 3.55 12.61 6.89
CA ARG A 594 5.00 12.51 7.00
C ARG A 594 5.50 11.61 5.89
N ALA A 595 6.47 12.10 5.12
CA ALA A 595 7.08 11.35 4.05
C ALA A 595 8.60 11.33 4.21
N CYS A 596 9.18 10.14 4.09
CA CYS A 596 10.62 9.92 4.04
C CYS A 596 10.99 9.43 2.63
N PHE A 597 11.88 10.15 1.96
CA PHE A 597 12.29 9.90 0.58
C PHE A 597 13.82 9.81 0.53
N VAL A 598 14.39 8.61 0.58
CA VAL A 598 15.83 8.40 0.78
C VAL A 598 16.48 7.56 -0.32
N GLY A 599 17.60 8.05 -0.87
CA GLY A 599 18.41 7.27 -1.81
C GLY A 599 17.72 6.94 -3.14
N ASN A 600 16.69 7.71 -3.52
CA ASN A 600 15.90 7.43 -4.72
C ASN A 600 16.50 8.08 -5.96
N THR A 601 16.21 7.51 -7.13
CA THR A 601 16.54 8.12 -8.43
C THR A 601 15.26 8.45 -9.19
N VAL A 602 15.11 9.70 -9.62
CA VAL A 602 13.98 10.19 -10.41
C VAL A 602 14.50 10.78 -11.71
N ARG A 603 14.03 10.29 -12.86
CA ARG A 603 14.52 10.75 -14.16
C ARG A 603 13.45 10.86 -15.24
N ASN A 604 13.64 11.77 -16.18
CA ASN A 604 12.78 11.93 -17.37
C ASN A 604 11.29 12.10 -17.01
N CYS A 605 11.00 12.94 -16.02
CA CYS A 605 9.65 13.18 -15.55
C CYS A 605 9.26 14.64 -15.82
N HIS A 606 7.96 14.89 -15.95
CA HIS A 606 7.45 16.26 -15.95
C HIS A 606 7.72 16.94 -14.60
N ALA A 607 7.24 16.36 -13.51
CA ALA A 607 7.58 16.77 -12.14
C ALA A 607 8.23 15.64 -11.36
N GLY A 608 9.16 15.98 -10.45
CA GLY A 608 9.78 15.03 -9.54
C GLY A 608 8.84 14.70 -8.38
N LEU A 609 9.02 15.41 -7.26
CA LEU A 609 8.22 15.30 -6.05
C LEU A 609 7.43 16.59 -5.81
N LEU A 610 6.10 16.46 -5.77
CA LEU A 610 5.18 17.50 -5.37
C LEU A 610 4.72 17.22 -3.93
N ALA A 611 4.91 18.18 -3.02
CA ALA A 611 4.54 18.05 -1.62
C ALA A 611 3.75 19.27 -1.16
N SER A 612 2.53 19.05 -0.67
CA SER A 612 1.64 20.11 -0.21
C SER A 612 1.08 19.79 1.16
N GLU A 613 1.25 20.68 2.13
CA GLU A 613 0.72 20.50 3.50
C GLU A 613 1.19 19.21 4.18
N CYS A 614 2.45 18.84 3.97
CA CYS A 614 3.09 17.68 4.57
C CYS A 614 4.44 18.02 5.19
N ALA A 615 4.94 17.12 6.04
CA ALA A 615 6.32 17.09 6.51
C ALA A 615 7.11 16.11 5.63
N LEU A 616 8.16 16.59 4.98
CA LEU A 616 9.00 15.83 4.07
C LEU A 616 10.44 15.76 4.59
N GLU A 617 11.01 14.57 4.66
CA GLU A 617 12.44 14.34 4.83
C GLU A 617 12.96 13.69 3.54
N ALA A 618 13.90 14.34 2.86
CA ALA A 618 14.46 13.84 1.61
C ALA A 618 16.00 13.83 1.66
N LYS A 619 16.61 12.65 1.59
CA LYS A 619 18.06 12.49 1.74
C LYS A 619 18.71 11.67 0.63
N GLY A 620 19.82 12.16 0.09
CA GLY A 620 20.67 11.38 -0.83
C GLY A 620 19.98 10.98 -2.13
N ASN A 621 18.97 11.74 -2.59
CA ASN A 621 18.24 11.43 -3.81
C ASN A 621 18.91 12.06 -5.03
N ARG A 622 18.70 11.45 -6.20
CA ARG A 622 19.13 11.98 -7.48
C ARG A 622 17.93 12.28 -8.38
N PHE A 623 17.83 13.52 -8.84
CA PHE A 623 16.84 13.97 -9.82
C PHE A 623 17.53 14.39 -11.10
N GLU A 624 17.07 13.88 -12.24
CA GLU A 624 17.72 14.13 -13.53
C GLU A 624 16.70 14.40 -14.64
N SER A 625 16.89 15.48 -15.40
CA SER A 625 16.06 15.81 -16.56
C SER A 625 14.57 15.96 -16.20
N ILE A 626 14.27 16.87 -15.27
CA ILE A 626 12.91 17.13 -14.76
C ILE A 626 12.35 18.45 -15.31
N GLN A 627 11.22 18.41 -16.01
CA GLN A 627 10.76 19.54 -16.83
C GLN A 627 10.11 20.71 -16.08
N PHE A 628 9.41 20.49 -14.96
CA PHE A 628 8.71 21.54 -14.21
C PHE A 628 9.30 21.79 -12.83
N GLY A 629 9.92 20.77 -12.25
CA GLY A 629 10.74 20.93 -11.06
C GLY A 629 10.96 19.64 -10.30
N ALA A 630 12.15 19.48 -9.72
CA ALA A 630 12.51 18.27 -8.99
C ALA A 630 11.82 18.20 -7.62
N PHE A 631 11.92 19.25 -6.80
CA PHE A 631 11.07 19.41 -5.60
C PHE A 631 10.15 20.61 -5.74
N GLN A 632 8.85 20.41 -5.58
CA GLN A 632 7.87 21.50 -5.48
C GLN A 632 7.12 21.38 -4.15
N LEU A 633 7.42 22.31 -3.25
CA LEU A 633 6.99 22.29 -1.85
C LEU A 633 6.00 23.43 -1.62
N PHE A 634 4.84 23.12 -1.05
CA PHE A 634 3.77 24.09 -0.79
C PHE A 634 3.20 23.97 0.62
N ASN A 635 3.20 25.05 1.40
CA ASN A 635 2.54 25.12 2.71
C ASN A 635 2.90 23.96 3.67
N GLY A 636 4.16 23.53 3.70
CA GLY A 636 4.61 22.37 4.47
C GLY A 636 5.98 22.56 5.12
N SER A 637 6.47 21.54 5.81
CA SER A 637 7.83 21.48 6.32
C SER A 637 8.67 20.51 5.49
N ALA A 638 9.92 20.87 5.17
CA ALA A 638 10.80 20.00 4.42
C ALA A 638 12.25 20.06 4.91
N VAL A 639 12.91 18.91 5.01
CA VAL A 639 14.34 18.79 5.25
C VAL A 639 14.94 18.07 4.04
N LEU A 640 15.78 18.76 3.26
CA LEU A 640 16.43 18.20 2.07
C LEU A 640 17.96 18.14 2.30
N GLU A 641 18.51 16.94 2.40
CA GLU A 641 19.94 16.72 2.64
C GLU A 641 20.62 15.94 1.51
N GLU A 642 21.81 16.37 1.09
CA GLU A 642 22.71 15.58 0.23
C GLU A 642 22.07 15.13 -1.10
N ASN A 643 21.09 15.88 -1.62
CA ASN A 643 20.42 15.55 -2.89
C ASN A 643 21.20 16.08 -4.09
N GLU A 644 21.20 15.35 -5.20
CA GLU A 644 21.78 15.75 -6.48
C GLU A 644 20.65 16.04 -7.49
N LEU A 645 20.55 17.27 -7.98
CA LEU A 645 19.49 17.70 -8.90
C LEU A 645 20.13 18.28 -10.16
N VAL A 646 19.94 17.59 -11.29
CA VAL A 646 20.67 17.84 -12.54
C VAL A 646 19.72 18.03 -13.71
N ASN A 647 19.94 19.06 -14.53
CA ASN A 647 19.15 19.33 -15.74
C ASN A 647 17.65 19.48 -15.46
N CYS A 648 17.28 20.16 -14.37
CA CYS A 648 15.89 20.43 -14.03
C CYS A 648 15.50 21.85 -14.45
N ALA A 649 14.26 22.12 -14.86
CA ALA A 649 13.84 23.51 -15.05
C ALA A 649 13.97 24.30 -13.73
N VAL A 650 13.43 23.74 -12.63
CA VAL A 650 13.66 24.26 -11.28
C VAL A 650 14.11 23.12 -10.39
N ALA A 651 15.29 23.19 -9.77
CA ALA A 651 15.72 22.12 -8.88
C ALA A 651 14.86 22.10 -7.60
N VAL A 652 14.73 23.21 -6.89
CA VAL A 652 13.86 23.30 -5.70
C VAL A 652 12.96 24.53 -5.79
N SER A 653 11.65 24.34 -5.66
CA SER A 653 10.65 25.40 -5.59
C SER A 653 9.87 25.31 -4.28
N ILE A 654 9.99 26.32 -3.43
CA ILE A 654 9.28 26.44 -2.15
C ILE A 654 8.27 27.57 -2.27
N ARG A 655 7.02 27.30 -1.90
CA ARG A 655 5.96 28.29 -1.97
C ARG A 655 5.09 28.28 -0.71
N ALA A 656 4.88 29.47 -0.15
CA ALA A 656 3.89 29.70 0.90
C ALA A 656 2.73 30.54 0.35
N GLY A 657 1.50 30.12 0.65
CA GLY A 657 0.29 30.83 0.24
C GLY A 657 -0.84 30.71 1.26
N PRO A 658 -1.89 31.54 1.15
CA PRO A 658 -2.97 31.58 2.12
C PRO A 658 -3.74 30.26 2.16
N ARG A 659 -4.26 29.93 3.34
CA ARG A 659 -5.07 28.73 3.59
C ARG A 659 -6.41 29.15 4.18
N ASP A 660 -7.51 29.09 3.42
CA ASP A 660 -8.88 29.35 3.91
C ASP A 660 -9.02 30.53 4.91
N ARG A 661 -8.27 31.64 4.67
CA ARG A 661 -8.15 32.89 5.47
C ARG A 661 -7.09 32.96 6.58
N THR A 662 -6.31 31.91 6.86
CA THR A 662 -5.10 32.02 7.67
C THR A 662 -3.85 32.07 6.78
N PRO A 663 -2.79 32.81 7.18
CA PRO A 663 -1.51 32.75 6.50
C PRO A 663 -1.01 31.30 6.52
N GLY A 664 -0.69 30.74 5.36
CA GLY A 664 0.06 29.49 5.32
C GLY A 664 1.48 29.73 5.83
N ALA A 665 2.10 28.67 6.36
CA ALA A 665 3.51 28.68 6.70
C ALA A 665 4.22 27.59 5.89
N SER A 666 5.42 27.89 5.39
CA SER A 666 6.34 26.90 4.86
C SER A 666 7.68 27.04 5.55
N THR A 667 8.21 25.93 6.06
CA THR A 667 9.54 25.87 6.65
C THR A 667 10.40 24.89 5.88
N CYS A 668 11.62 25.26 5.54
CA CYS A 668 12.51 24.36 4.81
C CYS A 668 13.94 24.44 5.30
N GLN A 669 14.57 23.29 5.50
CA GLN A 669 15.99 23.16 5.79
C GLN A 669 16.66 22.45 4.62
N LEU A 670 17.67 23.09 4.03
CA LEU A 670 18.47 22.55 2.94
C LEU A 670 19.90 22.38 3.43
N ARG A 671 20.48 21.18 3.25
CA ARG A 671 21.87 20.93 3.61
C ARG A 671 22.62 20.13 2.55
N ALA A 672 23.74 20.68 2.10
CA ALA A 672 24.72 19.98 1.25
C ALA A 672 24.13 19.38 -0.05
N ASN A 673 23.09 19.99 -0.62
CA ASN A 673 22.56 19.56 -1.92
C ASN A 673 23.41 20.15 -3.06
N THR A 674 23.40 19.46 -4.20
CA THR A 674 24.04 19.92 -5.44
C THR A 674 22.97 20.14 -6.50
N LEU A 675 22.77 21.39 -6.90
CA LEU A 675 21.79 21.85 -7.87
C LEU A 675 22.55 22.33 -9.11
N ARG A 676 22.53 21.53 -10.19
CA ARG A 676 23.41 21.76 -11.35
C ARG A 676 22.68 21.78 -12.69
N SER A 677 23.08 22.70 -13.56
CA SER A 677 22.59 22.79 -14.94
C SER A 677 21.07 22.93 -15.03
N CYS A 678 20.48 23.60 -14.06
CA CYS A 678 19.05 23.88 -13.99
C CYS A 678 18.72 25.29 -14.50
N ASP A 679 17.50 25.56 -14.98
CA ASP A 679 17.16 26.95 -15.33
C ASP A 679 17.13 27.84 -14.08
N VAL A 680 16.65 27.31 -12.96
CA VAL A 680 16.73 27.92 -11.63
C VAL A 680 17.14 26.87 -10.60
N GLY A 681 18.16 27.17 -9.79
CA GLY A 681 18.57 26.30 -8.68
C GLY A 681 17.50 26.25 -7.57
N LEU A 682 17.37 27.33 -6.80
CA LEU A 682 16.37 27.46 -5.75
C LEU A 682 15.41 28.62 -6.04
N LYS A 683 14.10 28.37 -5.90
CA LYS A 683 13.05 29.39 -5.98
C LYS A 683 12.22 29.39 -4.70
N ALA A 684 12.21 30.51 -3.99
CA ALA A 684 11.40 30.72 -2.79
C ALA A 684 10.37 31.82 -3.06
N CYS A 685 9.07 31.50 -2.89
CA CYS A 685 7.98 32.43 -3.20
C CYS A 685 6.93 32.47 -2.09
N SER A 686 6.69 33.65 -1.53
CA SER A 686 5.58 33.93 -0.61
C SER A 686 4.48 34.71 -1.33
N VAL A 687 3.23 34.37 -1.03
CA VAL A 687 2.04 35.06 -1.55
C VAL A 687 1.21 35.59 -0.38
N GLN A 688 0.77 36.85 -0.49
CA GLN A 688 -0.16 37.50 0.45
C GLN A 688 0.30 37.45 1.92
N GLY A 689 1.60 37.69 2.17
CA GLY A 689 2.16 37.73 3.53
C GLY A 689 2.27 36.36 4.23
N SER A 690 2.09 35.25 3.51
CA SER A 690 2.27 33.90 4.06
C SER A 690 3.74 33.68 4.44
N LEU A 691 4.02 33.21 5.64
CA LEU A 691 5.39 33.06 6.12
C LEU A 691 6.09 31.90 5.37
N LEU A 692 7.21 32.20 4.74
CA LEU A 692 8.12 31.20 4.19
C LEU A 692 9.47 31.45 4.85
N GLN A 693 9.93 30.49 5.64
CA GLN A 693 11.27 30.49 6.20
C GLN A 693 12.05 29.33 5.59
N CYS A 694 13.22 29.63 5.05
CA CYS A 694 14.12 28.60 4.55
C CYS A 694 15.55 28.87 5.03
N ASP A 695 16.15 27.87 5.63
CA ASP A 695 17.55 27.88 6.07
C ASP A 695 18.33 26.88 5.22
N SER A 696 19.42 27.34 4.63
CA SER A 696 20.19 26.62 3.62
C SER A 696 21.68 26.66 3.95
N GLN A 697 22.34 25.51 3.93
CA GLN A 697 23.72 25.38 4.38
C GLN A 697 24.54 24.48 3.44
N ALA A 698 25.73 24.96 3.05
CA ALA A 698 26.69 24.19 2.26
C ALA A 698 26.16 23.69 0.91
N GLU A 699 25.17 24.38 0.33
CA GLU A 699 24.63 24.06 -1.00
C GLU A 699 25.63 24.35 -2.11
N ARG A 700 25.49 23.63 -3.22
CA ARG A 700 26.28 23.84 -4.45
C ARG A 700 25.34 24.14 -5.61
N PHE A 701 25.30 25.40 -6.04
CA PHE A 701 24.58 25.85 -7.22
C PHE A 701 25.56 25.99 -8.38
N LEU A 702 25.51 25.10 -9.36
CA LEU A 702 26.54 25.00 -10.40
C LEU A 702 25.91 25.11 -11.79
N ASP A 703 26.44 25.96 -12.67
CA ASP A 703 26.07 25.97 -14.09
C ASP A 703 24.57 26.24 -14.37
N ASN A 704 23.85 26.89 -13.43
CA ASN A 704 22.41 27.15 -13.54
C ASN A 704 22.10 28.38 -14.41
N GLY A 705 20.84 28.59 -14.80
CA GLY A 705 20.39 29.87 -15.33
C GLY A 705 20.46 30.95 -14.26
N ASP A 706 19.64 30.82 -13.22
CA ASP A 706 19.78 31.56 -11.96
C ASP A 706 20.12 30.59 -10.82
N GLY A 707 21.06 30.96 -9.95
CA GLY A 707 21.35 30.17 -8.75
C GLY A 707 20.16 30.19 -7.78
N LEU A 708 19.69 31.40 -7.46
CA LEU A 708 18.63 31.64 -6.49
C LEU A 708 17.65 32.73 -6.94
N LEU A 709 16.36 32.51 -6.67
CA LEU A 709 15.29 33.49 -6.81
C LEU A 709 14.41 33.55 -5.55
N VAL A 710 14.28 34.72 -4.93
CA VAL A 710 13.42 34.97 -3.76
C VAL A 710 12.36 36.02 -4.10
N GLN A 711 11.09 35.80 -3.73
CA GLN A 711 10.01 36.73 -4.03
C GLN A 711 8.91 36.73 -2.97
N GLY A 712 8.39 37.92 -2.62
CA GLY A 712 7.18 38.12 -1.82
C GLY A 712 7.45 38.44 -0.34
N SER A 713 6.56 39.22 0.27
CA SER A 713 6.71 39.85 1.60
C SER A 713 6.94 38.90 2.77
N GLY A 714 6.50 37.64 2.66
CA GLY A 714 6.74 36.64 3.69
C GLY A 714 7.92 35.72 3.42
N ALA A 715 8.64 35.89 2.30
CA ALA A 715 9.75 35.02 1.93
C ALA A 715 11.06 35.46 2.59
N GLN A 716 11.53 34.64 3.51
CA GLN A 716 12.77 34.80 4.25
C GLN A 716 13.67 33.59 3.98
N LEU A 717 14.82 33.86 3.37
CA LEU A 717 15.76 32.81 3.00
C LEU A 717 17.14 33.15 3.53
N ARG A 718 17.78 32.20 4.20
CA ARG A 718 19.13 32.31 4.75
C ARG A 718 20.04 31.25 4.15
N LEU A 719 21.14 31.66 3.54
CA LEU A 719 22.18 30.77 3.02
C LEU A 719 23.47 30.99 3.80
N SER A 720 24.11 29.89 4.20
CA SER A 720 25.42 29.92 4.83
C SER A 720 26.39 28.94 4.19
N ARG A 721 27.64 29.36 3.98
CA ARG A 721 28.72 28.51 3.43
C ARG A 721 28.37 27.85 2.08
N CYS A 722 27.52 28.49 1.29
CA CYS A 722 27.06 27.97 0.01
C CYS A 722 28.02 28.37 -1.11
N HIS A 723 28.05 27.57 -2.17
CA HIS A 723 28.87 27.80 -3.35
C HIS A 723 27.99 27.98 -4.58
N ILE A 724 27.94 29.19 -5.12
CA ILE A 724 27.13 29.60 -6.27
C ILE A 724 28.07 29.96 -7.41
N ALA A 725 28.21 29.05 -8.38
CA ALA A 725 29.19 29.20 -9.43
C ALA A 725 28.62 29.01 -10.83
N ARG A 726 29.14 29.81 -11.78
CA ARG A 726 28.88 29.70 -13.22
C ARG A 726 27.39 29.78 -13.59
N CYS A 727 26.60 30.51 -12.82
CA CYS A 727 25.19 30.75 -13.16
C CYS A 727 25.08 31.78 -14.28
N GLN A 728 24.38 31.47 -15.37
CA GLN A 728 24.40 32.25 -16.62
C GLN A 728 23.81 33.67 -16.47
N ARG A 729 22.71 33.81 -15.74
CA ARG A 729 21.99 35.08 -15.55
C ARG A 729 22.39 35.78 -14.26
N GLY A 730 22.38 35.06 -13.14
CA GLY A 730 22.72 35.60 -11.83
C GLY A 730 22.92 34.53 -10.76
N GLY A 731 23.75 34.83 -9.75
CA GLY A 731 23.93 33.99 -8.58
C GLY A 731 22.71 34.03 -7.67
N ALA A 732 22.26 35.23 -7.29
CA ALA A 732 21.05 35.43 -6.49
C ALA A 732 20.24 36.65 -6.95
N SER A 733 18.92 36.49 -7.00
CA SER A 733 17.97 37.55 -7.31
C SER A 733 16.88 37.63 -6.23
N VAL A 734 16.75 38.78 -5.59
CA VAL A 734 15.70 39.08 -4.61
C VAL A 734 14.69 40.01 -5.29
N ALA A 735 13.54 39.48 -5.65
CA ALA A 735 12.43 40.22 -6.23
C ALA A 735 11.51 40.78 -5.14
N LYS A 736 10.56 41.63 -5.58
CA LYS A 736 9.63 42.43 -4.76
C LYS A 736 9.32 41.83 -3.39
N GLU A 737 9.71 42.57 -2.35
CA GLU A 737 9.45 42.30 -0.92
C GLU A 737 10.10 41.03 -0.34
N GLY A 738 10.98 40.35 -1.10
CA GLY A 738 11.74 39.22 -0.58
C GLY A 738 12.85 39.64 0.39
N ARG A 739 13.24 38.71 1.27
CA ARG A 739 14.37 38.89 2.19
C ARG A 739 15.39 37.77 2.01
N LEU A 740 16.66 38.15 1.86
CA LEU A 740 17.77 37.22 1.67
C LEU A 740 18.91 37.50 2.66
N GLU A 741 19.38 36.50 3.38
CA GLU A 741 20.63 36.52 4.13
C GLU A 741 21.65 35.60 3.47
N LEU A 742 22.82 36.12 3.13
CA LEU A 742 23.98 35.36 2.65
C LEU A 742 25.12 35.55 3.65
N ASP A 743 25.62 34.45 4.20
CA ASP A 743 26.77 34.46 5.11
C ASP A 743 27.86 33.49 4.62
N SER A 744 29.08 33.99 4.46
CA SER A 744 30.24 33.16 4.15
C SER A 744 30.08 32.33 2.87
N CYS A 745 29.42 32.88 1.84
CA CYS A 745 29.13 32.20 0.59
C CYS A 745 30.11 32.59 -0.52
N ASP A 746 30.37 31.67 -1.44
CA ASP A 746 31.16 31.90 -2.65
C ASP A 746 30.24 32.17 -3.84
N LEU A 747 30.40 33.31 -4.51
CA LEU A 747 29.67 33.69 -5.72
C LEU A 747 30.67 33.89 -6.87
N LEU A 748 30.94 32.79 -7.59
CA LEU A 748 32.04 32.70 -8.55
C LEU A 748 31.56 32.63 -10.00
N ASP A 749 32.18 33.39 -10.91
CA ASP A 749 32.00 33.28 -12.36
C ASP A 749 30.53 33.37 -12.85
N ASN A 750 29.65 34.06 -12.11
CA ASN A 750 28.25 34.19 -12.48
C ASN A 750 28.03 35.35 -13.48
N GLY A 751 26.89 35.33 -14.17
CA GLY A 751 26.40 36.46 -14.97
C GLY A 751 26.32 37.74 -14.15
N ARG A 752 25.75 37.64 -12.95
CA ARG A 752 25.67 38.70 -11.91
C ARG A 752 25.84 38.01 -10.56
N GLY A 753 26.36 38.68 -9.54
CA GLY A 753 26.41 38.15 -8.18
C GLY A 753 25.01 38.20 -7.54
N VAL A 754 24.72 39.26 -6.80
CA VAL A 754 23.42 39.49 -6.13
C VAL A 754 22.67 40.67 -6.75
N VAL A 755 21.38 40.52 -7.02
CA VAL A 755 20.48 41.61 -7.43
C VAL A 755 19.33 41.71 -6.45
N VAL A 756 19.06 42.92 -5.93
CA VAL A 756 17.99 43.18 -4.97
C VAL A 756 17.04 44.21 -5.56
N ALA A 757 15.81 43.80 -5.85
CA ALA A 757 14.76 44.65 -6.40
C ALA A 757 14.27 45.67 -5.35
N GLY A 758 13.81 46.83 -5.82
CA GLY A 758 13.26 47.87 -4.95
C GLY A 758 12.11 47.37 -4.06
N GLY A 759 12.19 47.68 -2.76
CA GLY A 759 11.25 47.21 -1.73
C GLY A 759 11.57 45.83 -1.14
N SER A 760 12.69 45.23 -1.53
CA SER A 760 13.23 43.97 -0.99
C SER A 760 14.47 44.28 -0.14
N SER A 761 14.91 43.33 0.70
CA SER A 761 16.08 43.50 1.56
C SER A 761 17.06 42.34 1.44
N ALA A 762 18.35 42.64 1.62
CA ALA A 762 19.38 41.61 1.69
C ALA A 762 20.41 41.92 2.79
N ASN A 763 20.89 40.88 3.47
CA ASN A 763 22.06 40.93 4.33
C ASN A 763 23.14 40.05 3.72
N VAL A 764 24.21 40.64 3.20
CA VAL A 764 25.29 39.94 2.50
C VAL A 764 26.58 40.16 3.27
N GLN A 765 27.06 39.12 3.95
CA GLN A 765 28.23 39.21 4.81
C GLN A 765 29.26 38.11 4.56
N ARG A 766 30.54 38.44 4.71
CA ARG A 766 31.67 37.50 4.60
C ARG A 766 31.70 36.69 3.29
N CYS A 767 31.06 37.18 2.23
CA CYS A 767 30.96 36.46 0.97
C CYS A 767 32.14 36.78 0.05
N CYS A 768 32.53 35.80 -0.77
CA CYS A 768 33.54 35.96 -1.80
C CYS A 768 32.86 36.13 -3.17
N PHE A 769 33.16 37.24 -3.85
CA PHE A 769 32.68 37.52 -5.20
C PHE A 769 33.86 37.51 -6.15
N GLN A 770 33.95 36.52 -7.04
CA GLN A 770 35.08 36.43 -7.97
C GLN A 770 34.62 36.10 -9.38
N GLY A 771 35.20 36.74 -10.39
CA GLY A 771 35.01 36.35 -11.80
C GLY A 771 33.62 36.60 -12.40
N ASN A 772 32.70 37.21 -11.64
CA ASN A 772 31.37 37.56 -12.14
C ASN A 772 31.45 38.51 -13.34
N THR A 773 30.71 38.22 -14.41
CA THR A 773 30.76 39.00 -15.67
C THR A 773 29.94 40.30 -15.60
N GLY A 774 29.01 40.41 -14.64
CA GLY A 774 28.20 41.59 -14.37
C GLY A 774 28.56 42.25 -13.05
N TRP A 775 27.54 42.72 -12.34
CA TRP A 775 27.66 43.38 -11.03
C TRP A 775 27.89 42.33 -9.94
N ALA A 776 28.76 42.61 -8.98
CA ALA A 776 28.88 41.76 -7.80
C ALA A 776 27.63 41.85 -6.90
N ILE A 777 27.18 43.06 -6.59
CA ILE A 777 25.92 43.32 -5.87
C ILE A 777 25.24 44.54 -6.49
N ARG A 778 23.96 44.46 -6.84
CA ARG A 778 23.17 45.58 -7.38
C ARG A 778 21.87 45.76 -6.60
N LEU A 779 21.59 46.97 -6.14
CA LEU A 779 20.31 47.33 -5.54
C LEU A 779 19.51 48.17 -6.57
N GLU A 780 18.28 47.76 -6.87
CA GLU A 780 17.42 48.46 -7.80
C GLU A 780 16.57 49.53 -7.09
N PRO A 781 16.23 50.64 -7.78
CA PRO A 781 15.45 51.72 -7.18
C PRO A 781 14.01 51.26 -6.87
N THR A 782 13.49 51.68 -5.70
CA THR A 782 12.09 51.45 -5.33
C THR A 782 11.18 52.44 -6.07
N PRO A 783 10.14 51.98 -6.79
CA PRO A 783 9.14 52.91 -7.30
C PRO A 783 8.49 53.61 -6.11
N SER A 784 8.46 54.94 -6.14
CA SER A 784 8.05 55.84 -5.06
C SER A 784 6.57 55.66 -4.68
N VAL A 785 6.24 54.62 -3.90
CA VAL A 785 4.86 54.33 -3.47
C VAL A 785 4.87 53.81 -2.02
N GLY A 786 4.45 54.66 -1.09
CA GLY A 786 4.03 54.29 0.27
C GLY A 786 5.10 54.36 1.37
N ALA A 787 4.78 55.07 2.44
CA ALA A 787 5.62 55.35 3.62
C ALA A 787 5.73 54.14 4.58
N GLY A 788 6.39 53.07 4.15
CA GLY A 788 6.93 52.05 5.05
C GLY A 788 8.40 52.35 5.36
N ASP A 789 8.83 52.15 6.61
CA ASP A 789 10.24 52.23 6.96
C ASP A 789 11.05 51.28 6.06
N PRO A 790 12.06 51.76 5.32
CA PRO A 790 12.81 50.93 4.41
C PRO A 790 13.58 49.88 5.21
N GLU A 791 13.37 48.61 4.89
CA GLU A 791 14.23 47.56 5.43
C GLU A 791 15.67 47.79 4.98
N VAL A 792 16.57 47.86 5.97
CA VAL A 792 17.98 48.17 5.75
C VAL A 792 18.66 46.98 5.09
N THR A 793 19.30 47.23 3.96
CA THR A 793 20.18 46.25 3.30
C THR A 793 21.59 46.38 3.89
N SER A 794 22.18 45.27 4.34
CA SER A 794 23.52 45.26 4.93
C SER A 794 24.49 44.52 4.01
N ILE A 795 25.66 45.13 3.73
CA ILE A 795 26.71 44.56 2.88
C ILE A 795 28.03 44.72 3.61
N THR A 796 28.49 43.67 4.30
CA THR A 796 29.61 43.77 5.25
C THR A 796 30.67 42.69 5.09
N GLU A 797 31.95 43.03 5.29
CA GLU A 797 33.04 42.05 5.35
C GLU A 797 33.21 41.15 4.10
N ASN A 798 32.76 41.61 2.92
CA ASN A 798 32.85 40.81 1.69
C ASN A 798 34.19 41.02 0.98
N VAL A 799 34.62 40.01 0.21
CA VAL A 799 35.83 40.04 -0.62
C VAL A 799 35.46 40.06 -2.09
N PHE A 800 35.99 41.02 -2.85
CA PHE A 800 35.71 41.19 -4.27
C PHE A 800 36.96 40.97 -5.14
N GLY A 801 36.98 39.89 -5.91
CA GLY A 801 38.01 39.57 -6.89
C GLY A 801 37.53 39.81 -8.33
N THR A 802 38.45 40.27 -9.20
CA THR A 802 38.20 40.35 -10.64
C THR A 802 39.36 39.74 -11.42
N HIS A 803 39.05 38.89 -12.41
CA HIS A 803 40.03 38.41 -13.38
C HIS A 803 40.36 39.48 -14.45
N LEU A 804 39.55 40.54 -14.54
CA LEU A 804 39.70 41.61 -15.51
C LEU A 804 40.49 42.77 -14.88
N ARG A 805 41.69 43.03 -15.41
CA ARG A 805 42.54 44.17 -15.00
C ARG A 805 41.98 45.50 -15.50
N GLY A 806 42.19 46.58 -14.73
CA GLY A 806 41.87 47.97 -15.12
C GLY A 806 40.44 48.45 -14.81
N ASN A 807 40.04 49.57 -15.41
CA ASN A 807 38.77 50.26 -15.13
C ASN A 807 37.51 49.41 -15.38
N ALA A 808 37.58 48.43 -16.27
CA ALA A 808 36.48 47.51 -16.54
C ALA A 808 36.22 46.54 -15.36
N GLY A 809 37.26 46.15 -14.62
CA GLY A 809 37.14 45.36 -13.39
C GLY A 809 36.62 46.20 -12.22
N ARG A 810 37.18 47.41 -12.03
CA ARG A 810 36.77 48.33 -10.96
C ARG A 810 35.31 48.78 -11.05
N LYS A 811 34.77 48.98 -12.26
CA LYS A 811 33.36 49.38 -12.47
C LYS A 811 32.33 48.29 -12.12
N ARG A 812 32.74 47.04 -11.94
CA ARG A 812 31.85 45.88 -11.71
C ARG A 812 31.70 45.51 -10.23
N ILE A 813 32.61 46.00 -9.39
CA ILE A 813 32.51 45.98 -7.93
C ILE A 813 31.84 47.30 -7.53
N ARG A 814 30.53 47.39 -7.71
CA ARG A 814 29.78 48.61 -7.43
C ARG A 814 28.53 48.26 -6.66
N VAL A 815 28.52 48.64 -5.38
CA VAL A 815 27.30 48.66 -4.56
C VAL A 815 26.54 49.93 -4.92
N ASP A 816 25.53 49.81 -5.78
CA ASP A 816 24.59 50.90 -6.05
C ASP A 816 23.68 51.09 -4.82
N ALA A 817 24.18 51.80 -3.82
CA ALA A 817 23.43 52.07 -2.59
C ALA A 817 22.25 53.02 -2.85
N ARG A 818 21.09 52.68 -2.31
CA ARG A 818 19.93 53.56 -2.20
C ARG A 818 20.25 54.70 -1.21
N ASP A 819 19.60 55.86 -1.34
CA ASP A 819 19.63 56.94 -0.34
C ASP A 819 19.54 56.37 1.10
N GLN A 820 20.58 56.58 1.93
CA GLN A 820 20.74 56.25 3.37
C GLN A 820 20.32 54.85 3.89
N ALA A 821 19.76 53.97 3.07
CA ALA A 821 19.10 52.72 3.49
C ALA A 821 19.96 51.46 3.31
N ALA A 822 21.22 51.61 2.90
CA ALA A 822 22.19 50.51 2.84
C ALA A 822 23.37 50.78 3.77
N VAL A 823 23.72 49.80 4.60
CA VAL A 823 24.91 49.82 5.45
C VAL A 823 26.01 49.04 4.72
N VAL A 824 27.10 49.72 4.37
CA VAL A 824 28.24 49.14 3.67
C VAL A 824 29.50 49.34 4.50
N ALA A 825 30.11 48.26 4.99
CA ALA A 825 31.28 48.36 5.89
C ALA A 825 32.24 47.15 5.77
N GLY A 826 33.54 47.37 5.95
CA GLY A 826 34.54 46.29 6.03
C GLY A 826 34.74 45.46 4.76
N ASN A 827 34.26 45.93 3.60
CA ASN A 827 34.41 45.24 2.33
C ASN A 827 35.80 45.49 1.73
N THR A 828 36.41 44.46 1.15
CA THR A 828 37.77 44.53 0.58
C THR A 828 37.82 43.92 -0.82
N GLN A 829 38.77 44.38 -1.63
CA GLN A 829 39.18 43.74 -2.86
C GLN A 829 40.10 42.54 -2.54
N ALA A 830 40.28 41.62 -3.49
CA ALA A 830 41.15 40.46 -3.32
C ALA A 830 42.64 40.81 -3.07
N ASP A 831 43.07 42.03 -3.41
CA ASP A 831 44.40 42.58 -3.10
C ASP A 831 44.47 43.30 -1.74
N GLY A 832 43.36 43.36 -1.01
CA GLY A 832 43.24 43.99 0.31
C GLY A 832 42.80 45.46 0.28
N GLU A 833 42.62 46.08 -0.89
CA GLU A 833 42.11 47.47 -0.96
C GLU A 833 40.67 47.56 -0.44
N ALA A 834 40.32 48.62 0.28
CA ALA A 834 38.94 48.84 0.71
C ALA A 834 38.00 49.06 -0.50
N VAL A 835 36.77 48.53 -0.41
CA VAL A 835 35.72 48.74 -1.41
C VAL A 835 34.69 49.72 -0.85
N ASP A 836 34.68 50.93 -1.39
CA ASP A 836 33.70 51.95 -1.05
C ASP A 836 32.39 51.75 -1.83
N ALA A 837 31.27 52.10 -1.19
CA ALA A 837 29.98 52.16 -1.86
C ALA A 837 29.99 53.29 -2.89
N VAL A 838 29.77 52.95 -4.16
CA VAL A 838 29.60 53.96 -5.20
C VAL A 838 28.13 54.35 -5.21
N MET A 839 27.80 55.44 -4.50
CA MET A 839 26.47 56.05 -4.60
C MET A 839 26.17 56.30 -6.08
N PRO A 840 24.97 55.95 -6.58
CA PRO A 840 24.60 56.29 -7.94
C PRO A 840 24.79 57.78 -8.09
N GLY A 841 25.78 58.17 -8.92
CA GLY A 841 26.06 59.57 -9.21
C GLY A 841 24.73 60.21 -9.53
N LYS A 842 24.38 61.29 -8.81
CA LYS A 842 23.19 62.10 -9.07
C LYS A 842 23.02 62.11 -10.58
N MET A 843 21.90 61.61 -11.10
CA MET A 843 21.51 62.01 -12.45
C MET A 843 21.75 63.51 -12.50
N PRO A 844 22.53 64.03 -13.47
CA PRO A 844 22.75 65.47 -13.55
C PRO A 844 21.39 66.11 -13.40
N ARG A 845 21.25 67.05 -12.46
CA ARG A 845 19.96 67.72 -12.25
C ARG A 845 19.52 68.20 -13.63
N ARG A 846 18.21 68.26 -13.91
CA ARG A 846 17.73 68.75 -15.22
C ARG A 846 18.41 70.07 -15.63
N GLY A 847 18.77 70.92 -14.66
CA GLY A 847 19.59 72.12 -14.83
C GLY A 847 21.07 71.91 -15.22
N ASP A 848 21.72 70.81 -14.82
CA ASP A 848 23.09 70.46 -15.25
C ASP A 848 23.08 69.94 -16.70
N LEU A 849 22.01 69.23 -17.10
CA LEU A 849 21.79 68.84 -18.50
C LEU A 849 21.45 70.06 -19.37
N GLU A 850 20.68 71.01 -18.85
CA GLU A 850 20.43 72.30 -19.51
C GLU A 850 21.70 73.16 -19.60
N ALA A 851 22.57 73.14 -18.59
CA ALA A 851 23.87 73.81 -18.62
C ALA A 851 24.82 73.19 -19.67
N VAL A 852 24.89 71.86 -19.75
CA VAL A 852 25.67 71.16 -20.79
C VAL A 852 25.08 71.38 -22.18
N VAL A 853 23.75 71.42 -22.33
CA VAL A 853 23.08 71.75 -23.60
C VAL A 853 23.31 73.21 -23.99
N ALA A 854 23.32 74.15 -23.04
CA ALA A 854 23.65 75.54 -23.29
C ALA A 854 25.12 75.75 -23.68
N GLU A 855 26.03 74.99 -23.06
CA GLU A 855 27.47 75.01 -23.36
C GLU A 855 27.79 74.34 -24.72
N PHE A 856 27.06 73.31 -25.11
CA PHE A 856 27.13 72.77 -26.49
C PHE A 856 26.46 73.67 -27.52
N GLY A 857 25.42 74.41 -27.14
CA GLY A 857 24.75 75.40 -27.99
C GLY A 857 25.64 76.60 -28.32
N SER A 858 26.50 77.04 -27.39
CA SER A 858 27.47 78.12 -27.61
C SER A 858 28.67 77.69 -28.47
N LEU A 859 29.07 76.42 -28.41
CA LEU A 859 30.11 75.84 -29.28
C LEU A 859 29.65 75.59 -30.72
N SER A 860 28.34 75.57 -30.98
CA SER A 860 27.75 75.43 -32.32
C SER A 860 27.60 76.77 -33.05
N MET A 861 27.85 77.91 -32.39
CA MET A 861 27.77 79.26 -32.98
C MET A 861 29.13 79.99 -33.02
N ALA A 862 30.21 79.30 -32.68
CA ALA A 862 31.59 79.66 -33.02
C ALA A 862 32.05 78.80 -34.20
#